data_AF-A0AAU3NQ15-F1
#
_entry.id   AF-A0AAU3NQ15-F1
#
_cell.length_a   1.000
_cell.length_b   1.000
_cell.length_c   1.000
_cell.angle_alpha   90.00
_cell.angle_beta   90.00
_cell.angle_gamma   90.00
#
_symmetry.space_group_name_H-M   'P 1'
#
loop_
_entity.id
_entity.type
_entity.pdbx_description
1 polymer ?
#
loop_
_entity_poly.entity_id
_entity_poly.type
_entity_poly.pdbx_seq_one_letter_code
_entity_poly.pdbx_strand_id
1 'polypeptide(L)'
;MFLRALGGTGLLYQLQSYTEPDEDECWTDEEVRDAAVLLRAAQNLDGDDDEEAEGGASVRDAREDAEHLWGLIFSHWRGAGRSLYRAQAVLAHFPWLEEWAKPSLTAKTRYLETLRAQAARFANPEELVVAAAATTLRTPELPCAAPAFAVLGANSRVSAALVDLWRRWQNAAGRPWEGPKARAYLSYEIVRGIRSNRKGYDAARAEAARLIESWEERARAAAKSADRAPTRRLTAHVPEASDISPRHDGRDFLEGLDAWTLGVLVTWTVDADWRNRVLTLEVPDLVAERLLGPASDLPCCPVDGAADLPECDRGPGSQPGTVRPGIFDDTPVFDRRPVTHDHIRALRTLAPGADQLYLVFSASGGAEVLPIDTIERRLAKGWLGVLIAGARDLPASVIGLEEPGSSAGPEACDAQRPGPGQRVHDPHFGASLGLAEGGRQTLRQTYGTEDRDLNLRLLALARGAHDLRSLDTDRPGGLPVAVWHGLLTENHLDFAPFRPPSSDRWRSGSGLPLGPLAAVQFYTTNANPLIEGKGHSPLCRHAHERAVVASDDLLNVADLMARTDFDWCSKCGGYALRRLTDSQLSYYRAAHRLHGIKRWLDGKSEVPDTDTSTMITHLEELAAWQPVDEEQWCGSDSWQWQDIIRELRRKVARCDGPW
;
A
#
# COMPACT_ATOMS: atom_id res chain seq x y z
N MET A 1 -8.94 -10.42 -0.17
CA MET A 1 -7.73 -10.49 -1.03
C MET A 1 -8.01 -11.13 -2.38
N PHE A 2 -8.44 -12.40 -2.42
CA PHE A 2 -8.67 -13.15 -3.66
C PHE A 2 -9.54 -12.39 -4.67
N LEU A 3 -10.70 -11.87 -4.25
CA LEU A 3 -11.59 -11.08 -5.12
C LEU A 3 -10.94 -9.82 -5.69
N ARG A 4 -10.02 -9.19 -4.96
CA ARG A 4 -9.26 -8.02 -5.43
C ARG A 4 -8.18 -8.42 -6.43
N ALA A 5 -7.55 -9.59 -6.24
CA ALA A 5 -6.59 -10.13 -7.19
C ALA A 5 -7.28 -10.63 -8.47
N LEU A 6 -8.53 -11.10 -8.39
CA LEU A 6 -9.30 -11.60 -9.53
C LEU A 6 -10.05 -10.49 -10.29
N GLY A 7 -10.73 -9.59 -9.58
CA GLY A 7 -11.58 -8.55 -10.15
C GLY A 7 -10.91 -7.18 -10.31
N GLY A 8 -11.68 -6.16 -10.71
CA GLY A 8 -11.13 -4.82 -11.00
C GLY A 8 -10.10 -4.87 -12.12
N THR A 9 -8.92 -4.29 -11.90
CA THR A 9 -7.76 -4.37 -12.82
C THR A 9 -6.90 -5.63 -12.61
N GLY A 10 -7.40 -6.61 -11.83
CA GLY A 10 -6.76 -7.89 -11.52
C GLY A 10 -6.83 -8.91 -12.66
N LEU A 11 -6.74 -10.21 -12.33
CA LEU A 11 -6.56 -11.30 -13.29
C LEU A 11 -7.62 -11.32 -14.41
N LEU A 12 -8.91 -11.09 -14.12
CA LEU A 12 -9.95 -11.10 -15.15
C LEU A 12 -9.73 -10.01 -16.20
N TYR A 13 -9.46 -8.78 -15.76
CA TYR A 13 -9.13 -7.69 -16.66
C TYR A 13 -7.88 -8.00 -17.45
N GLN A 14 -6.81 -8.47 -16.78
CA GLN A 14 -5.58 -8.85 -17.48
C GLN A 14 -5.80 -9.97 -18.50
N LEU A 15 -6.67 -10.95 -18.24
CA LEU A 15 -6.96 -12.02 -19.20
C LEU A 15 -7.83 -11.55 -20.38
N GLN A 16 -8.62 -10.49 -20.22
CA GLN A 16 -9.52 -9.95 -21.26
C GLN A 16 -8.89 -8.85 -22.11
N SER A 17 -8.01 -8.02 -21.55
CA SER A 17 -7.30 -6.99 -22.32
C SER A 17 -6.37 -7.63 -23.35
N TYR A 18 -6.13 -7.01 -24.50
CA TYR A 18 -5.12 -7.45 -25.48
C TYR A 18 -5.20 -8.95 -25.85
N THR A 19 -6.39 -9.49 -26.04
CA THR A 19 -6.57 -10.85 -26.59
C THR A 19 -6.79 -10.84 -28.09
N GLU A 20 -7.40 -9.77 -28.60
CA GLU A 20 -7.75 -9.51 -30.00
C GLU A 20 -7.66 -7.99 -30.24
N PRO A 21 -7.64 -7.51 -31.51
CA PRO A 21 -7.75 -6.09 -31.80
C PRO A 21 -9.02 -5.51 -31.19
N ASP A 22 -8.92 -4.33 -30.57
CA ASP A 22 -10.11 -3.61 -30.11
C ASP A 22 -10.92 -3.14 -31.34
N GLU A 23 -12.25 -3.10 -31.21
CA GLU A 23 -13.13 -2.67 -32.32
C GLU A 23 -12.84 -1.21 -32.70
N ASP A 24 -12.45 -0.37 -31.72
CA ASP A 24 -12.14 1.04 -31.90
C ASP A 24 -10.66 1.31 -32.31
N GLU A 25 -9.79 0.31 -32.20
CA GLU A 25 -8.35 0.41 -32.51
C GLU A 25 -7.94 -0.68 -33.52
N CYS A 26 -8.81 -0.97 -34.49
CA CYS A 26 -8.57 -2.00 -35.48
C CYS A 26 -7.75 -1.47 -36.67
N TRP A 27 -6.57 -2.05 -36.88
CA TRP A 27 -5.79 -1.92 -38.11
C TRP A 27 -5.59 -3.27 -38.77
N THR A 28 -5.50 -3.25 -40.09
CA THR A 28 -5.27 -4.40 -40.93
C THR A 28 -3.78 -4.66 -41.13
N ASP A 29 -3.41 -5.90 -41.43
CA ASP A 29 -2.02 -6.25 -41.76
C ASP A 29 -1.51 -5.55 -43.04
N GLU A 30 -2.43 -5.11 -43.91
CA GLU A 30 -2.14 -4.34 -45.12
C GLU A 30 -1.77 -2.89 -44.78
N GLU A 31 -2.56 -2.21 -43.95
CA GLU A 31 -2.25 -0.85 -43.45
C GLU A 31 -0.89 -0.79 -42.75
N VAL A 32 -0.58 -1.80 -41.93
CA VAL A 32 0.74 -1.90 -41.28
C VAL A 32 1.86 -2.04 -42.30
N ARG A 33 1.65 -2.83 -43.36
CA ARG A 33 2.65 -3.03 -44.41
C ARG A 33 2.88 -1.74 -45.18
N ASP A 34 1.81 -1.06 -45.56
CA ASP A 34 1.87 0.16 -46.36
C ASP A 34 2.49 1.30 -45.55
N ALA A 35 2.12 1.46 -44.28
CA ALA A 35 2.75 2.39 -43.36
C ALA A 35 4.25 2.12 -43.19
N ALA A 36 4.65 0.85 -43.00
CA ALA A 36 6.06 0.49 -42.89
C ALA A 36 6.85 0.78 -44.17
N VAL A 37 6.26 0.52 -45.35
CA VAL A 37 6.87 0.86 -46.64
C VAL A 37 7.00 2.38 -46.81
N LEU A 38 5.96 3.13 -46.45
CA LEU A 38 5.93 4.59 -46.53
C LEU A 38 7.01 5.21 -45.64
N LEU A 39 7.13 4.79 -44.38
CA LEU A 39 8.16 5.30 -43.47
C LEU A 39 9.58 4.97 -43.96
N ARG A 40 9.80 3.79 -44.53
CA ARG A 40 11.10 3.43 -45.14
C ARG A 40 11.41 4.25 -46.40
N ALA A 41 10.40 4.54 -47.23
CA ALA A 41 10.57 5.38 -48.41
C ALA A 41 10.85 6.84 -48.00
N ALA A 42 10.13 7.36 -47.01
CA ALA A 42 10.28 8.72 -46.49
C ALA A 42 11.67 8.99 -45.87
N GLN A 43 12.36 7.97 -45.34
CA GLN A 43 13.76 8.10 -44.89
C GLN A 43 14.73 8.51 -46.02
N ASN A 44 14.33 8.33 -47.29
CA ASN A 44 15.14 8.64 -48.47
C ASN A 44 14.71 9.92 -49.21
N LEU A 45 13.57 10.53 -48.86
CA LEU A 45 13.03 11.73 -49.52
C LEU A 45 13.50 13.03 -48.82
N ASP A 46 13.54 14.15 -49.56
CA ASP A 46 13.89 15.47 -49.03
C ASP A 46 12.68 16.09 -48.32
N GLY A 47 12.89 16.65 -47.13
CA GLY A 47 11.83 17.24 -46.31
C GLY A 47 11.36 18.62 -46.75
N ASP A 48 11.55 19.02 -48.01
CA ASP A 48 11.24 20.37 -48.52
C ASP A 48 10.56 20.39 -49.92
N ASP A 49 10.31 19.26 -50.58
CA ASP A 49 9.53 19.24 -51.84
C ASP A 49 8.03 19.07 -51.53
N ASP A 50 7.47 20.04 -50.80
CA ASP A 50 6.03 20.26 -50.71
C ASP A 50 5.56 20.98 -51.99
N GLU A 51 5.42 20.24 -53.10
CA GLU A 51 4.40 20.64 -54.09
C GLU A 51 3.05 20.19 -53.54
N GLU A 52 2.27 21.16 -53.04
CA GLU A 52 0.85 21.01 -52.74
C GLU A 52 0.13 20.44 -53.98
N ALA A 53 0.03 19.12 -54.06
CA ALA A 53 -0.79 18.47 -55.05
C ALA A 53 -2.26 18.76 -54.70
N GLU A 54 -2.91 19.62 -55.50
CA GLU A 54 -4.35 19.87 -55.41
C GLU A 54 -5.12 18.54 -55.44
N GLY A 55 -5.68 18.12 -54.29
CA GLY A 55 -6.75 17.13 -54.21
C GLY A 55 -6.44 15.73 -53.66
N GLY A 56 -5.36 15.55 -52.88
CA GLY A 56 -5.10 14.31 -52.12
C GLY A 56 -4.51 14.60 -50.75
N ALA A 57 -4.65 13.67 -49.78
CA ALA A 57 -3.94 13.76 -48.50
C ALA A 57 -2.46 14.01 -48.75
N SER A 58 -1.86 15.01 -48.09
CA SER A 58 -0.47 15.37 -48.38
C SER A 58 0.46 14.21 -47.99
N VAL A 59 1.61 14.10 -48.65
CA VAL A 59 2.64 13.08 -48.30
C VAL A 59 3.05 13.20 -46.82
N ARG A 60 2.95 14.41 -46.26
CA ARG A 60 3.13 14.67 -44.83
C ARG A 60 2.04 14.03 -43.97
N ASP A 61 0.77 14.20 -44.31
CA ASP A 61 -0.34 13.62 -43.54
C ASP A 61 -0.26 12.08 -43.54
N ALA A 62 0.02 11.48 -44.69
CA ALA A 62 0.21 10.02 -44.79
C ALA A 62 1.41 9.51 -43.98
N ARG A 63 2.45 10.34 -43.80
CA ARG A 63 3.58 10.04 -42.92
C ARG A 63 3.21 10.16 -41.45
N GLU A 64 2.51 11.22 -41.06
CA GLU A 64 2.03 11.40 -39.69
C GLU A 64 1.11 10.25 -39.26
N ASP A 65 0.21 9.81 -40.14
CA ASP A 65 -0.65 8.64 -39.92
C ASP A 65 0.16 7.34 -39.75
N ALA A 66 1.20 7.15 -40.57
CA ALA A 66 2.09 5.99 -40.47
C ALA A 66 2.94 6.02 -39.17
N GLU A 67 3.43 7.19 -38.75
CA GLU A 67 4.13 7.38 -37.47
C GLU A 67 3.18 7.14 -36.28
N HIS A 68 1.92 7.57 -36.39
CA HIS A 68 0.90 7.32 -35.38
C HIS A 68 0.60 5.82 -35.24
N LEU A 69 0.39 5.13 -36.36
CA LEU A 69 0.16 3.67 -36.39
C LEU A 69 1.36 2.90 -35.81
N TRP A 70 2.59 3.32 -36.14
CA TRP A 70 3.80 2.79 -35.51
C TRP A 70 3.76 2.93 -33.98
N GLY A 71 3.43 4.12 -33.48
CA GLY A 71 3.31 4.40 -32.05
C GLY A 71 2.27 3.53 -31.35
N LEU A 72 1.10 3.36 -31.97
CA LEU A 72 0.02 2.51 -31.46
C LEU A 72 0.46 1.05 -31.36
N ILE A 73 1.04 0.48 -32.41
CA ILE A 73 1.47 -0.93 -32.43
C ILE A 73 2.51 -1.22 -31.35
N PHE A 74 3.52 -0.36 -31.21
CA PHE A 74 4.52 -0.51 -30.14
C PHE A 74 3.92 -0.30 -28.75
N SER A 75 2.93 0.57 -28.60
CA SER A 75 2.18 0.73 -27.35
C SER A 75 1.40 -0.55 -27.00
N HIS A 76 0.66 -1.11 -27.96
CA HIS A 76 -0.12 -2.34 -27.76
C HIS A 76 0.75 -3.55 -27.48
N TRP A 77 1.87 -3.70 -28.19
CA TRP A 77 2.82 -4.79 -27.93
C TRP A 77 3.38 -4.74 -26.50
N ARG A 78 3.78 -3.54 -26.03
CA ARG A 78 4.25 -3.34 -24.65
C ARG A 78 3.13 -3.58 -23.63
N GLY A 79 1.94 -3.05 -23.88
CA GLY A 79 0.76 -3.22 -23.03
C GLY A 79 0.35 -4.69 -22.91
N ALA A 80 0.34 -5.43 -24.02
CA ALA A 80 0.05 -6.86 -24.06
C ALA A 80 1.08 -7.68 -23.28
N GLY A 81 2.38 -7.38 -23.44
CA GLY A 81 3.45 -8.03 -22.67
C GLY A 81 3.34 -7.76 -21.17
N ARG A 82 3.06 -6.51 -20.77
CA ARG A 82 2.81 -6.13 -19.37
C ARG A 82 1.60 -6.85 -18.80
N SER A 83 0.53 -6.93 -19.57
CA SER A 83 -0.71 -7.60 -19.20
C SER A 83 -0.50 -9.10 -18.99
N LEU A 84 0.25 -9.76 -19.89
CA LEU A 84 0.63 -11.17 -19.76
C LEU A 84 1.47 -11.43 -18.51
N TYR A 85 2.49 -10.59 -18.26
CA TYR A 85 3.30 -10.66 -17.03
C TYR A 85 2.43 -10.54 -15.77
N ARG A 86 1.56 -9.53 -15.71
CA ARG A 86 0.67 -9.31 -14.56
C ARG A 86 -0.27 -10.50 -14.33
N ALA A 87 -0.86 -11.06 -15.39
CA ALA A 87 -1.69 -12.25 -15.29
C ALA A 87 -0.91 -13.45 -14.72
N GLN A 88 0.30 -13.70 -15.23
CA GLN A 88 1.16 -14.79 -14.77
C GLN A 88 1.67 -14.58 -13.34
N ALA A 89 1.94 -13.33 -12.94
CA ALA A 89 2.33 -12.98 -11.57
C ALA A 89 1.19 -13.29 -10.58
N VAL A 90 -0.06 -12.97 -10.92
CA VAL A 90 -1.22 -13.34 -10.09
C VAL A 90 -1.41 -14.86 -10.05
N LEU A 91 -1.31 -15.55 -11.19
CA LEU A 91 -1.43 -17.01 -11.26
C LEU A 91 -0.35 -17.74 -10.46
N ALA A 92 0.85 -17.18 -10.34
CA ALA A 92 1.91 -17.74 -9.50
C ALA A 92 1.49 -17.81 -8.01
N HIS A 93 0.61 -16.91 -7.55
CA HIS A 93 0.00 -16.97 -6.22
C HIS A 93 -1.20 -17.92 -6.16
N PHE A 94 -1.88 -18.21 -7.28
CA PHE A 94 -3.05 -19.08 -7.35
C PHE A 94 -2.90 -20.19 -8.40
N PRO A 95 -1.99 -21.16 -8.22
CA PRO A 95 -1.67 -22.16 -9.27
C PRO A 95 -2.86 -23.02 -9.70
N TRP A 96 -3.86 -23.18 -8.83
CA TRP A 96 -5.08 -23.95 -9.13
C TRP A 96 -5.98 -23.27 -10.18
N LEU A 97 -5.72 -22.00 -10.53
CA LEU A 97 -6.37 -21.29 -11.63
C LEU A 97 -5.65 -21.45 -12.98
N GLU A 98 -4.45 -22.04 -13.03
CA GLU A 98 -3.63 -22.10 -14.25
C GLU A 98 -4.36 -22.78 -15.41
N GLU A 99 -4.97 -23.95 -15.19
CA GLU A 99 -5.70 -24.67 -16.25
C GLU A 99 -6.94 -23.92 -16.74
N TRP A 100 -7.60 -23.12 -15.87
CA TRP A 100 -8.72 -22.28 -16.27
C TRP A 100 -8.26 -21.07 -17.11
N ALA A 101 -7.14 -20.43 -16.76
CA ALA A 101 -6.61 -19.26 -17.45
C ALA A 101 -5.87 -19.59 -18.76
N LYS A 102 -5.43 -20.84 -18.92
CA LYS A 102 -4.60 -21.33 -20.03
C LYS A 102 -5.13 -21.00 -21.43
N PRO A 103 -6.44 -21.15 -21.75
CA PRO A 103 -6.95 -20.78 -23.07
C PRO A 103 -6.76 -19.27 -23.36
N SER A 104 -7.08 -18.41 -22.39
CA SER A 104 -6.93 -16.96 -22.52
C SER A 104 -5.46 -16.53 -22.61
N LEU A 105 -4.57 -17.13 -21.82
CA LEU A 105 -3.13 -16.89 -21.92
C LEU A 105 -2.57 -17.31 -23.28
N THR A 106 -3.06 -18.42 -23.85
CA THR A 106 -2.67 -18.89 -25.17
C THR A 106 -3.11 -17.91 -26.26
N ALA A 107 -4.36 -17.41 -26.19
CA ALA A 107 -4.87 -16.41 -27.12
C ALA A 107 -4.07 -15.10 -27.04
N LYS A 108 -3.83 -14.59 -25.83
CA LYS A 108 -3.00 -13.41 -25.58
C LYS A 108 -1.57 -13.56 -26.10
N THR A 109 -0.93 -14.71 -25.84
CA THR A 109 0.43 -14.97 -26.33
C THR A 109 0.48 -14.98 -27.86
N ARG A 110 -0.54 -15.56 -28.52
CA ARG A 110 -0.67 -15.52 -29.98
C ARG A 110 -0.84 -14.09 -30.48
N TYR A 111 -1.70 -13.29 -29.85
CA TYR A 111 -1.91 -11.90 -30.25
C TYR A 111 -0.66 -11.03 -30.02
N LEU A 112 0.05 -11.25 -28.92
CA LEU A 112 1.34 -10.61 -28.64
C LEU A 112 2.38 -10.90 -29.73
N GLU A 113 2.44 -12.14 -30.23
CA GLU A 113 3.31 -12.50 -31.36
C GLU A 113 2.86 -11.86 -32.67
N THR A 114 1.56 -11.72 -32.91
CA THR A 114 1.03 -10.95 -34.06
C THR A 114 1.49 -9.49 -33.99
N LEU A 115 1.35 -8.85 -32.82
CA LEU A 115 1.81 -7.48 -32.60
C LEU A 115 3.32 -7.35 -32.76
N ARG A 116 4.10 -8.32 -32.26
CA ARG A 116 5.55 -8.34 -32.46
C ARG A 116 5.91 -8.43 -33.94
N ALA A 117 5.25 -9.31 -34.69
CA ALA A 117 5.47 -9.48 -36.13
C ALA A 117 5.09 -8.21 -36.92
N GLN A 118 4.02 -7.52 -36.53
CA GLN A 118 3.63 -6.22 -37.09
C GLN A 118 4.66 -5.13 -36.77
N ALA A 119 5.06 -5.00 -35.50
CA ALA A 119 6.08 -4.06 -35.05
C ALA A 119 7.43 -4.26 -35.77
N ALA A 120 7.81 -5.52 -35.98
CA ALA A 120 9.04 -5.90 -36.70
C ALA A 120 9.04 -5.45 -38.17
N ARG A 121 7.89 -5.16 -38.78
CA ARG A 121 7.84 -4.61 -40.16
C ARG A 121 8.33 -3.18 -40.22
N PHE A 122 8.14 -2.40 -39.17
CA PHE A 122 8.71 -1.06 -39.13
C PHE A 122 10.23 -1.14 -39.02
N ALA A 123 10.74 -2.09 -38.23
CA ALA A 123 12.18 -2.26 -38.04
C ALA A 123 12.87 -2.69 -39.34
N ASN A 124 13.95 -2.01 -39.69
CA ASN A 124 14.85 -2.45 -40.76
C ASN A 124 16.08 -3.12 -40.10
N PRO A 125 16.24 -4.45 -40.21
CA PRO A 125 17.36 -5.17 -39.61
C PRO A 125 18.72 -4.63 -40.05
N GLU A 126 18.85 -4.19 -41.31
CA GLU A 126 20.10 -3.63 -41.82
C GLU A 126 20.46 -2.31 -41.14
N GLU A 127 19.48 -1.41 -41.00
CA GLU A 127 19.68 -0.12 -40.32
C GLU A 127 19.94 -0.29 -38.82
N LEU A 128 19.34 -1.30 -38.18
CA LEU A 128 19.64 -1.64 -36.79
C LEU A 128 21.10 -2.05 -36.60
N VAL A 129 21.67 -2.81 -37.55
CA VAL A 129 23.10 -3.19 -37.56
C VAL A 129 23.99 -1.99 -37.88
N VAL A 130 23.61 -1.12 -38.81
CA VAL A 130 24.33 0.12 -39.12
C VAL A 130 24.35 1.05 -37.90
N ALA A 131 23.23 1.19 -37.20
CA ALA A 131 23.15 1.95 -35.96
C ALA A 131 24.01 1.35 -34.84
N ALA A 132 24.09 0.01 -34.75
CA ALA A 132 25.02 -0.65 -33.84
C ALA A 132 26.49 -0.33 -34.20
N ALA A 133 26.85 -0.45 -35.48
CA ALA A 133 28.18 -0.12 -35.97
C ALA A 133 28.57 1.33 -35.69
N ALA A 134 27.66 2.29 -35.89
CA ALA A 134 27.90 3.71 -35.63
C ALA A 134 28.31 3.97 -34.17
N THR A 135 27.69 3.28 -33.21
CA THR A 135 28.02 3.41 -31.78
C THR A 135 29.35 2.78 -31.39
N THR A 136 29.85 1.80 -32.15
CA THR A 136 31.15 1.16 -31.90
C THR A 136 32.31 1.84 -32.62
N LEU A 137 32.04 2.78 -33.54
CA LEU A 137 33.09 3.54 -34.22
C LEU A 137 33.92 4.35 -33.24
N ARG A 138 35.25 4.22 -33.37
CA ARG A 138 36.21 5.09 -32.68
C ARG A 138 36.13 6.52 -33.23
N THR A 139 36.37 7.49 -32.36
CA THR A 139 36.44 8.90 -32.76
C THR A 139 37.46 9.08 -33.88
N PRO A 140 37.07 9.64 -35.04
CA PRO A 140 37.97 9.86 -36.17
C PRO A 140 38.99 10.96 -35.87
N GLU A 141 40.05 11.01 -36.67
CA GLU A 141 40.93 12.18 -36.74
C GLU A 141 40.14 13.37 -37.27
N LEU A 142 40.00 14.42 -36.45
CA LEU A 142 39.19 15.60 -36.78
C LEU A 142 40.04 16.66 -37.49
N PRO A 143 39.59 17.22 -38.63
CA PRO A 143 40.37 18.17 -39.43
C PRO A 143 40.32 19.59 -38.85
N CYS A 144 40.87 19.77 -37.64
CA CYS A 144 40.85 21.05 -36.91
C CYS A 144 41.56 22.21 -37.60
N ALA A 145 42.45 21.92 -38.57
CA ALA A 145 43.19 22.90 -39.35
C ALA A 145 42.57 23.21 -40.72
N ALA A 146 41.41 22.63 -41.05
CA ALA A 146 40.77 22.86 -42.34
C ALA A 146 40.35 24.33 -42.50
N PRO A 147 40.71 25.00 -43.62
CA PRO A 147 40.36 26.40 -43.85
C PRO A 147 38.85 26.69 -43.78
N ALA A 148 38.02 25.70 -44.09
CA ALA A 148 36.56 25.80 -44.02
C ALA A 148 36.04 26.14 -42.61
N PHE A 149 36.73 25.70 -41.54
CA PHE A 149 36.31 25.94 -40.16
C PHE A 149 36.89 27.22 -39.53
N ALA A 150 37.68 27.99 -40.27
CA ALA A 150 38.31 29.22 -39.75
C ALA A 150 37.29 30.25 -39.22
N VAL A 151 36.04 30.21 -39.70
CA VAL A 151 34.94 31.08 -39.24
C VAL A 151 34.58 30.88 -37.76
N LEU A 152 34.89 29.72 -37.19
CA LEU A 152 34.63 29.35 -35.78
C LEU A 152 35.67 29.96 -34.81
N GLY A 153 36.78 30.48 -35.32
CA GLY A 153 37.84 31.12 -34.54
C GLY A 153 39.02 30.21 -34.23
N ALA A 154 39.50 30.20 -32.98
CA ALA A 154 40.71 29.48 -32.59
C ALA A 154 40.56 27.94 -32.75
N ASN A 155 41.67 27.26 -33.07
CA ASN A 155 41.70 25.80 -33.28
C ASN A 155 41.14 24.97 -32.10
N SER A 156 41.25 25.47 -30.87
CA SER A 156 40.66 24.82 -29.70
C SER A 156 39.12 24.83 -29.73
N ARG A 157 38.50 25.91 -30.25
CA ARG A 157 37.05 26.00 -30.45
C ARG A 157 36.58 25.13 -31.61
N VAL A 158 37.34 25.11 -32.71
CA VAL A 158 37.09 24.20 -33.84
C VAL A 158 37.12 22.75 -33.36
N SER A 159 38.15 22.36 -32.60
CA SER A 159 38.28 21.01 -32.07
C SER A 159 37.11 20.64 -31.15
N ALA A 160 36.74 21.50 -30.21
CA ALA A 160 35.59 21.25 -29.33
C ALA A 160 34.27 21.11 -30.11
N ALA A 161 34.04 21.96 -31.12
CA ALA A 161 32.85 21.91 -31.96
C ALA A 161 32.79 20.64 -32.82
N LEU A 162 33.91 20.19 -33.38
CA LEU A 162 33.98 18.95 -34.16
C LEU A 162 33.82 17.69 -33.28
N VAL A 163 34.33 17.71 -32.04
CA VAL A 163 34.10 16.62 -31.07
C VAL A 163 32.63 16.55 -30.67
N ASP A 164 31.99 17.70 -30.42
CA ASP A 164 30.56 17.76 -30.10
C ASP A 164 29.71 17.30 -31.29
N LEU A 165 30.06 17.73 -32.52
CA LEU A 165 29.40 17.28 -33.74
C LEU A 165 29.52 15.76 -33.92
N TRP A 166 30.72 15.19 -33.73
CA TRP A 166 30.93 13.75 -33.77
C TRP A 166 30.04 13.01 -32.76
N ARG A 167 30.01 13.47 -31.50
CA ARG A 167 29.20 12.85 -30.44
C ARG A 167 27.71 12.93 -30.74
N ARG A 168 27.22 14.08 -31.21
CA ARG A 168 25.82 14.25 -31.61
C ARG A 168 25.45 13.37 -32.79
N TRP A 169 26.31 13.31 -33.80
CA TRP A 169 26.13 12.41 -34.94
C TRP A 169 26.09 10.96 -34.47
N GLN A 170 27.05 10.51 -33.65
CA GLN A 170 27.11 9.13 -33.16
C GLN A 170 25.87 8.76 -32.34
N ASN A 171 25.37 9.68 -31.50
CA ASN A 171 24.14 9.49 -30.75
C ASN A 171 22.89 9.43 -31.65
N ALA A 172 22.80 10.29 -32.67
CA ALA A 172 21.70 10.31 -33.63
C ALA A 172 21.74 9.08 -34.56
N ALA A 173 22.92 8.69 -35.03
CA ALA A 173 23.15 7.50 -35.84
C ALA A 173 22.87 6.21 -35.06
N GLY A 174 22.99 6.25 -33.73
CA GLY A 174 22.55 5.17 -32.84
C GLY A 174 21.02 4.98 -32.81
N ARG A 175 20.22 5.91 -33.34
CA ARG A 175 18.75 5.80 -33.43
C ARG A 175 18.36 5.35 -34.85
N PRO A 176 17.67 4.21 -35.01
CA PRO A 176 17.50 3.57 -36.33
C PRO A 176 16.39 4.18 -37.18
N TRP A 177 15.62 5.12 -36.63
CA TRP A 177 14.42 5.68 -37.27
C TRP A 177 14.68 7.03 -37.94
N GLU A 178 15.78 7.70 -37.58
CA GLU A 178 16.25 8.92 -38.24
C GLU A 178 17.14 8.53 -39.43
N GLY A 179 16.67 8.77 -40.65
CA GLY A 179 17.45 8.48 -41.86
C GLY A 179 18.74 9.31 -41.96
N PRO A 180 19.72 8.89 -42.78
CA PRO A 180 20.99 9.62 -42.96
C PRO A 180 20.78 11.10 -43.35
N LYS A 181 19.71 11.40 -44.09
CA LYS A 181 19.35 12.76 -44.49
C LYS A 181 18.88 13.63 -43.32
N ALA A 182 18.10 13.09 -42.38
CA ALA A 182 17.71 13.81 -41.17
C ALA A 182 18.95 14.18 -40.31
N ARG A 183 19.94 13.28 -40.28
CA ARG A 183 21.22 13.50 -39.58
C ARG A 183 22.12 14.52 -40.29
N ALA A 184 21.96 14.74 -41.59
CA ALA A 184 22.68 15.79 -42.32
C ALA A 184 22.34 17.21 -41.81
N TYR A 185 21.17 17.38 -41.18
CA TYR A 185 20.77 18.64 -40.51
C TYR A 185 21.72 19.02 -39.36
N LEU A 186 22.43 18.05 -38.76
CA LEU A 186 23.45 18.33 -37.73
C LEU A 186 24.59 19.23 -38.25
N SER A 187 24.77 19.34 -39.57
CA SER A 187 25.70 20.30 -40.17
C SER A 187 25.35 21.76 -39.83
N TYR A 188 24.10 22.09 -39.51
CA TYR A 188 23.70 23.42 -39.05
C TYR A 188 24.17 23.72 -37.61
N GLU A 189 24.35 22.71 -36.77
CA GLU A 189 24.79 22.90 -35.38
C GLU A 189 26.22 23.45 -35.30
N ILE A 190 27.08 23.12 -36.27
CA ILE A 190 28.47 23.65 -36.30
C ILE A 190 28.51 25.17 -36.49
N VAL A 191 27.51 25.73 -37.18
CA VAL A 191 27.39 27.16 -37.49
C VAL A 191 26.36 27.86 -36.61
N ARG A 192 25.84 27.17 -35.59
CA ARG A 192 24.85 27.73 -34.66
C ARG A 192 25.42 28.95 -33.95
N GLY A 193 24.72 30.08 -34.08
CA GLY A 193 25.17 31.39 -33.56
C GLY A 193 26.03 32.22 -34.52
N ILE A 194 26.31 31.72 -35.73
CA ILE A 194 26.93 32.47 -36.82
C ILE A 194 25.83 32.94 -37.77
N ARG A 195 25.84 34.22 -38.14
CA ARG A 195 24.90 34.76 -39.14
C ARG A 195 25.20 34.14 -40.51
N SER A 196 24.15 33.73 -41.22
CA SER A 196 24.25 33.11 -42.55
C SER A 196 24.98 33.98 -43.58
N ASN A 197 24.91 35.31 -43.43
CA ASN A 197 25.60 36.26 -44.31
C ASN A 197 27.11 36.43 -44.01
N ARG A 198 27.65 35.74 -43.00
CA ARG A 198 29.08 35.84 -42.64
C ARG A 198 29.92 35.02 -43.62
N LYS A 199 30.98 35.63 -44.14
CA LYS A 199 31.97 34.94 -44.99
C LYS A 199 32.51 33.68 -44.29
N GLY A 200 32.34 32.52 -44.92
CA GLY A 200 32.77 31.22 -44.39
C GLY A 200 31.66 30.37 -43.74
N TYR A 201 30.44 30.90 -43.59
CA TYR A 201 29.29 30.15 -43.07
C TYR A 201 28.96 28.92 -43.94
N ASP A 202 28.71 29.12 -45.23
CA ASP A 202 28.35 28.02 -46.14
C ASP A 202 29.49 27.01 -46.32
N ALA A 203 30.74 27.49 -46.31
CA ALA A 203 31.92 26.64 -46.42
C ALA A 203 32.07 25.73 -45.20
N ALA A 204 31.87 26.25 -43.98
CA ALA A 204 31.93 25.46 -42.76
C ALA A 204 30.78 24.43 -42.69
N ARG A 205 29.57 24.82 -43.09
CA ARG A 205 28.41 23.92 -43.14
C ARG A 205 28.60 22.79 -44.17
N ALA A 206 29.03 23.12 -45.38
CA ALA A 206 29.25 22.13 -46.43
C ALA A 206 30.34 21.12 -46.04
N GLU A 207 31.42 21.59 -45.39
CA GLU A 207 32.47 20.70 -44.90
C GLU A 207 31.98 19.81 -43.74
N ALA A 208 31.17 20.33 -42.83
CA ALA A 208 30.55 19.52 -41.78
C ALA A 208 29.57 18.47 -42.35
N ALA A 209 28.82 18.81 -43.40
CA ALA A 209 27.96 17.85 -44.09
C ALA A 209 28.77 16.72 -44.75
N ARG A 210 29.90 17.04 -45.39
CA ARG A 210 30.83 16.04 -45.95
C ARG A 210 31.42 15.13 -44.86
N LEU A 211 31.76 15.68 -43.70
CA LEU A 211 32.24 14.87 -42.58
C LEU A 211 31.15 13.89 -42.10
N ILE A 212 29.92 14.36 -41.91
CA ILE A 212 28.78 13.52 -41.54
C ILE A 212 28.58 12.40 -42.57
N GLU A 213 28.56 12.71 -43.86
CA GLU A 213 28.43 11.74 -44.95
C GLU A 213 29.54 10.68 -44.92
N SER A 214 30.80 11.10 -44.72
CA SER A 214 31.93 10.17 -44.58
C SER A 214 31.80 9.25 -43.36
N TRP A 215 31.16 9.72 -42.29
CA TRP A 215 30.93 8.92 -41.08
C TRP A 215 29.80 7.90 -41.28
N GLU A 216 28.73 8.28 -41.98
CA GLU A 216 27.66 7.39 -42.43
C GLU A 216 28.19 6.27 -43.33
N GLU A 217 29.08 6.59 -44.27
CA GLU A 217 29.71 5.61 -45.15
C GLU A 217 30.57 4.63 -44.35
N ARG A 218 31.35 5.12 -43.38
CA ARG A 218 32.16 4.26 -42.50
C ARG A 218 31.29 3.33 -41.64
N ALA A 219 30.18 3.81 -41.09
CA ALA A 219 29.24 2.98 -40.34
C ALA A 219 28.62 1.89 -41.23
N ARG A 220 28.18 2.25 -42.44
CA ARG A 220 27.65 1.28 -43.43
C ARG A 220 28.70 0.28 -43.89
N ALA A 221 29.95 0.70 -44.08
CA ALA A 221 31.05 -0.19 -44.43
C ALA A 221 31.35 -1.19 -43.31
N ALA A 222 31.40 -0.72 -42.05
CA ALA A 222 31.60 -1.57 -40.88
C ALA A 222 30.48 -2.62 -40.74
N ALA A 223 29.22 -2.20 -40.92
CA ALA A 223 28.06 -3.10 -40.92
C ALA A 223 28.04 -4.11 -42.09
N LYS A 224 28.64 -3.77 -43.24
CA LYS A 224 28.78 -4.70 -44.38
C LYS A 224 29.92 -5.71 -44.19
N SER A 225 30.98 -5.31 -43.48
CA SER A 225 32.11 -6.20 -43.19
C SER A 225 31.86 -7.17 -42.04
N ALA A 226 30.88 -6.88 -41.18
CA ALA A 226 30.46 -7.78 -40.11
C ALA A 226 29.57 -8.90 -40.64
N ASP A 227 29.65 -10.08 -40.03
CA ASP A 227 28.70 -11.16 -40.32
C ASP A 227 27.29 -10.69 -39.92
N ARG A 228 26.39 -10.71 -40.90
CA ARG A 228 25.00 -10.28 -40.73
C ARG A 228 24.11 -11.42 -40.23
N ALA A 229 24.62 -12.65 -40.23
CA ALA A 229 23.89 -13.78 -39.68
C ALA A 229 23.71 -13.59 -38.16
N PRO A 230 22.51 -13.85 -37.61
CA PRO A 230 22.31 -13.87 -36.17
C PRO A 230 23.03 -15.09 -35.58
N THR A 231 24.24 -14.87 -35.07
CA THR A 231 25.14 -15.92 -34.57
C THR A 231 25.26 -15.92 -33.04
N ARG A 232 24.90 -14.81 -32.38
CA ARG A 232 25.03 -14.65 -30.92
C ARG A 232 23.68 -14.78 -30.24
N ARG A 233 23.62 -15.64 -29.22
CA ARG A 233 22.46 -15.77 -28.36
C ARG A 233 22.66 -15.01 -27.05
N LEU A 234 21.71 -14.13 -26.74
CA LEU A 234 21.70 -13.31 -25.54
C LEU A 234 20.42 -13.53 -24.72
N THR A 235 20.53 -13.37 -23.41
CA THR A 235 19.39 -13.28 -22.49
C THR A 235 19.23 -11.83 -22.06
N ALA A 236 18.07 -11.25 -22.33
CA ALA A 236 17.70 -9.90 -21.93
C ALA A 236 16.69 -9.93 -20.78
N HIS A 237 16.93 -9.11 -19.76
CA HIS A 237 16.03 -8.97 -18.60
C HIS A 237 15.24 -7.67 -18.69
N VAL A 238 13.91 -7.77 -18.73
CA VAL A 238 13.05 -6.59 -18.76
C VAL A 238 12.97 -5.99 -17.35
N PRO A 239 13.39 -4.72 -17.14
CA PRO A 239 13.41 -4.10 -15.82
C PRO A 239 12.00 -3.96 -15.21
N GLU A 240 11.93 -4.05 -13.87
CA GLU A 240 10.70 -3.76 -13.11
C GLU A 240 10.44 -2.26 -13.07
N ALA A 241 9.22 -1.84 -13.40
CA ALA A 241 8.74 -0.57 -12.92
C ALA A 241 8.66 -0.67 -11.40
N SER A 242 9.53 0.03 -10.68
CA SER A 242 9.49 0.03 -9.22
C SER A 242 8.16 0.63 -8.75
N ASP A 243 7.28 -0.19 -8.17
CA ASP A 243 5.97 0.19 -7.60
C ASP A 243 6.07 1.16 -6.40
N ILE A 244 7.26 1.71 -6.12
CA ILE A 244 7.57 2.55 -4.95
C ILE A 244 7.60 4.04 -5.35
N SER A 245 6.53 4.56 -5.94
CA SER A 245 6.04 5.95 -5.78
C SER A 245 5.14 6.37 -6.95
N PRO A 246 3.88 6.77 -6.70
CA PRO A 246 2.97 7.26 -7.74
C PRO A 246 3.27 8.71 -8.18
N ARG A 247 4.44 9.28 -7.88
CA ARG A 247 4.68 10.73 -8.05
C ARG A 247 5.94 11.17 -8.79
N HIS A 248 6.82 10.29 -9.25
CA HIS A 248 7.94 10.68 -10.14
C HIS A 248 8.20 9.57 -11.16
N ASP A 249 8.10 9.90 -12.45
CA ASP A 249 8.48 9.13 -13.65
C ASP A 249 8.87 7.66 -13.41
N GLY A 250 7.86 6.83 -13.14
CA GLY A 250 8.02 5.39 -13.13
C GLY A 250 8.23 4.93 -14.56
N ARG A 251 9.44 4.46 -14.90
CA ARG A 251 9.68 3.75 -16.16
C ARG A 251 8.81 2.50 -16.16
N ASP A 252 7.70 2.55 -16.88
CA ASP A 252 6.78 1.45 -17.05
C ASP A 252 7.41 0.31 -17.87
N PHE A 253 6.79 -0.87 -17.85
CA PHE A 253 7.27 -2.09 -18.53
C PHE A 253 7.62 -1.81 -20.01
N LEU A 254 8.90 -1.91 -20.36
CA LEU A 254 9.46 -1.55 -21.69
C LEU A 254 9.28 -0.08 -22.13
N GLU A 255 8.67 0.80 -21.32
CA GLU A 255 8.47 2.22 -21.66
C GLU A 255 9.75 3.05 -21.56
N GLY A 256 10.69 2.62 -20.73
CA GLY A 256 12.00 3.27 -20.58
C GLY A 256 13.07 2.88 -21.61
N LEU A 257 12.74 2.02 -22.59
CA LEU A 257 13.70 1.56 -23.60
C LEU A 257 13.73 2.50 -24.81
N ASP A 258 14.93 2.73 -25.36
CA ASP A 258 15.07 3.50 -26.58
C ASP A 258 14.47 2.75 -27.80
N ALA A 259 14.14 3.53 -28.83
CA ALA A 259 13.49 2.99 -30.03
C ALA A 259 14.40 2.01 -30.81
N TRP A 260 15.73 2.04 -30.60
CA TRP A 260 16.64 1.06 -31.17
C TRP A 260 16.48 -0.30 -30.49
N THR A 261 16.48 -0.30 -29.17
CA THR A 261 16.34 -1.50 -28.33
C THR A 261 14.99 -2.14 -28.57
N LEU A 262 13.91 -1.36 -28.66
CA LEU A 262 12.59 -1.87 -29.02
C LEU A 262 12.61 -2.54 -30.42
N GLY A 263 13.26 -1.90 -31.40
CA GLY A 263 13.46 -2.47 -32.73
C GLY A 263 14.20 -3.81 -32.70
N VAL A 264 15.29 -3.89 -31.91
CA VAL A 264 16.06 -5.13 -31.71
C VAL A 264 15.20 -6.23 -31.10
N LEU A 265 14.43 -5.92 -30.06
CA LEU A 265 13.56 -6.88 -29.38
C LEU A 265 12.49 -7.44 -30.33
N VAL A 266 11.79 -6.59 -31.10
CA VAL A 266 10.74 -7.09 -31.99
C VAL A 266 11.31 -7.92 -33.15
N THR A 267 12.51 -7.58 -33.64
CA THR A 267 13.15 -8.26 -34.78
C THR A 267 13.81 -9.58 -34.41
N TRP A 268 14.54 -9.66 -33.29
CA TRP A 268 15.43 -10.79 -33.00
C TRP A 268 15.06 -11.61 -31.75
N THR A 269 13.90 -11.37 -31.14
CA THR A 269 13.39 -12.28 -30.09
C THR A 269 13.00 -13.62 -30.72
N VAL A 270 13.59 -14.70 -30.19
CA VAL A 270 13.30 -16.09 -30.60
C VAL A 270 12.48 -16.86 -29.57
N ASP A 271 12.57 -16.46 -28.30
CA ASP A 271 11.80 -17.03 -27.20
C ASP A 271 11.56 -15.98 -26.11
N ALA A 272 10.46 -16.09 -25.38
CA ALA A 272 10.04 -15.11 -24.39
C ALA A 272 9.38 -15.76 -23.17
N ASP A 273 10.09 -15.73 -22.04
CA ASP A 273 9.54 -16.07 -20.74
C ASP A 273 9.04 -14.78 -20.05
N TRP A 274 7.81 -14.41 -20.41
CA TRP A 274 7.13 -13.25 -19.85
C TRP A 274 6.91 -13.36 -18.34
N ARG A 275 6.86 -14.57 -17.77
CA ARG A 275 6.65 -14.79 -16.32
C ARG A 275 7.88 -14.33 -15.55
N ASN A 276 9.06 -14.66 -16.05
CA ASN A 276 10.33 -14.26 -15.44
C ASN A 276 10.90 -12.97 -16.02
N ARG A 277 10.21 -12.34 -16.98
CA ARG A 277 10.66 -11.12 -17.69
C ARG A 277 11.97 -11.33 -18.44
N VAL A 278 12.11 -12.51 -19.04
CA VAL A 278 13.31 -12.93 -19.76
C VAL A 278 12.99 -13.08 -21.23
N LEU A 279 13.75 -12.41 -22.09
CA LEU A 279 13.67 -12.56 -23.54
C LEU A 279 14.98 -13.19 -24.04
N THR A 280 14.86 -14.19 -24.91
CA THR A 280 16.00 -14.79 -25.60
C THR A 280 16.13 -14.19 -26.98
N LEU A 281 17.29 -13.60 -27.27
CA LEU A 281 17.58 -12.91 -28.52
C LEU A 281 18.63 -13.69 -29.32
N GLU A 282 18.45 -13.77 -30.64
CA GLU A 282 19.49 -14.23 -31.58
C GLU A 282 19.86 -13.08 -32.51
N VAL A 283 20.99 -12.43 -32.24
CA VAL A 283 21.39 -11.16 -32.86
C VAL A 283 22.74 -11.27 -33.57
N PRO A 284 23.02 -10.40 -34.56
CA PRO A 284 24.36 -10.25 -35.14
C PRO A 284 25.38 -9.76 -34.12
N ASP A 285 26.67 -10.05 -34.34
CA ASP A 285 27.77 -9.71 -33.41
C ASP A 285 27.79 -8.22 -33.02
N LEU A 286 27.64 -7.30 -33.98
CA LEU A 286 27.64 -5.85 -33.70
C LEU A 286 26.46 -5.42 -32.82
N VAL A 287 25.29 -6.04 -32.99
CA VAL A 287 24.12 -5.78 -32.15
C VAL A 287 24.36 -6.31 -30.74
N ALA A 288 24.99 -7.50 -30.62
CA ALA A 288 25.37 -8.06 -29.33
C ALA A 288 26.38 -7.18 -28.58
N GLU A 289 27.41 -6.70 -29.25
CA GLU A 289 28.41 -5.78 -28.67
C GLU A 289 27.76 -4.51 -28.10
N ARG A 290 26.79 -3.94 -28.83
CA ARG A 290 26.05 -2.76 -28.35
C ARG A 290 25.17 -3.09 -27.14
N LEU A 291 24.44 -4.20 -27.17
CA LEU A 291 23.56 -4.61 -26.07
C LEU A 291 24.33 -4.94 -24.77
N LEU A 292 25.51 -5.53 -24.89
CA LEU A 292 26.40 -5.84 -23.76
C LEU A 292 27.24 -4.63 -23.32
N GLY A 293 27.24 -3.56 -24.10
CA GLY A 293 27.97 -2.33 -23.81
C GLY A 293 27.35 -1.52 -22.67
N PRO A 294 28.14 -0.64 -22.02
CA PRO A 294 27.69 0.17 -20.88
C PRO A 294 26.63 1.23 -21.24
N ALA A 295 26.34 1.42 -22.53
CA ALA A 295 25.35 2.38 -23.03
C ALA A 295 23.94 1.77 -23.21
N SER A 296 23.75 0.47 -22.97
CA SER A 296 22.46 -0.20 -23.10
C SER A 296 21.63 -0.02 -21.83
N ASP A 297 20.39 0.46 -21.98
CA ASP A 297 19.40 0.54 -20.89
C ASP A 297 18.78 -0.84 -20.56
N LEU A 298 19.10 -1.88 -21.35
CA LEU A 298 18.59 -3.24 -21.20
C LEU A 298 19.67 -4.18 -20.66
N PRO A 299 19.50 -4.74 -19.45
CA PRO A 299 20.43 -5.72 -18.89
C PRO A 299 20.47 -6.99 -19.74
N CYS A 300 21.63 -7.27 -20.36
CA CYS A 300 21.83 -8.43 -21.24
C CYS A 300 23.04 -9.26 -20.80
N CYS A 301 22.97 -10.58 -21.01
CA CYS A 301 24.08 -11.52 -20.76
C CYS A 301 24.22 -12.53 -21.92
N PRO A 302 25.45 -12.96 -22.28
CA PRO A 302 25.65 -14.04 -23.27
C PRO A 302 25.23 -15.41 -22.72
N VAL A 303 24.76 -16.29 -23.60
CA VAL A 303 24.23 -17.63 -23.23
C VAL A 303 25.31 -18.73 -23.22
N ASP A 304 26.60 -18.38 -23.33
CA ASP A 304 27.69 -19.36 -23.50
C ASP A 304 27.74 -20.42 -22.38
N GLY A 305 27.81 -21.69 -22.82
CA GLY A 305 27.39 -22.87 -22.06
C GLY A 305 28.17 -23.20 -20.79
N ALA A 306 27.46 -23.81 -19.84
CA ALA A 306 27.98 -24.54 -18.69
C ALA A 306 29.13 -23.83 -17.93
N ALA A 307 28.88 -22.61 -17.48
CA ALA A 307 29.46 -22.11 -16.25
C ALA A 307 28.29 -21.75 -15.34
N ASP A 308 28.36 -22.19 -14.09
CA ASP A 308 27.40 -21.85 -13.04
C ASP A 308 26.93 -20.42 -13.24
N LEU A 309 25.63 -20.26 -13.54
CA LEU A 309 24.95 -19.00 -13.30
C LEU A 309 25.47 -18.55 -11.92
N PRO A 310 25.87 -17.28 -11.71
CA PRO A 310 25.54 -16.76 -10.40
C PRO A 310 24.04 -16.98 -10.34
N GLU A 311 23.60 -18.00 -9.60
CA GLU A 311 22.30 -17.99 -8.96
C GLU A 311 22.23 -16.56 -8.46
N CYS A 312 21.47 -15.74 -9.16
CA CYS A 312 21.44 -14.32 -8.93
C CYS A 312 20.72 -14.23 -7.61
N ASP A 313 21.51 -14.32 -6.53
CA ASP A 313 21.23 -14.90 -5.23
C ASP A 313 19.73 -14.94 -4.93
N ARG A 314 19.02 -15.88 -5.57
CA ARG A 314 17.63 -16.17 -5.23
C ARG A 314 17.76 -17.11 -4.08
N GLY A 315 18.13 -16.54 -2.92
CA GLY A 315 18.02 -17.22 -1.65
C GLY A 315 16.68 -17.96 -1.62
N PRO A 316 16.60 -19.17 -1.04
CA PRO A 316 15.54 -20.17 -1.22
C PRO A 316 14.13 -19.73 -0.76
N GLY A 317 13.61 -18.66 -1.32
CA GLY A 317 12.36 -17.98 -0.95
C GLY A 317 11.76 -17.14 -2.09
N SER A 318 12.19 -17.34 -3.34
CA SER A 318 11.73 -16.59 -4.51
C SER A 318 10.50 -17.18 -5.21
N GLN A 319 9.98 -18.33 -4.75
CA GLN A 319 8.65 -18.75 -5.20
C GLN A 319 7.62 -17.93 -4.42
N PRO A 320 6.70 -17.22 -5.09
CA PRO A 320 5.60 -16.56 -4.41
C PRO A 320 4.84 -17.62 -3.60
N GLY A 321 4.51 -17.29 -2.35
CA GLY A 321 3.73 -18.18 -1.50
C GLY A 321 2.42 -18.56 -2.19
N THR A 322 2.27 -19.86 -2.47
CA THR A 322 1.08 -20.37 -3.17
C THR A 322 -0.11 -20.34 -2.22
N VAL A 323 -1.15 -19.59 -2.57
CA VAL A 323 -2.38 -19.48 -1.80
C VAL A 323 -3.39 -20.50 -2.32
N ARG A 324 -3.69 -21.50 -1.49
CA ARG A 324 -4.72 -22.50 -1.76
C ARG A 324 -6.06 -22.10 -1.15
N PRO A 325 -7.18 -22.67 -1.64
CA PRO A 325 -8.46 -22.54 -0.97
C PRO A 325 -8.38 -22.95 0.51
N GLY A 326 -9.04 -22.19 1.38
CA GLY A 326 -9.04 -22.35 2.83
C GLY A 326 -7.98 -21.54 3.58
N ILE A 327 -7.14 -20.73 2.92
CA ILE A 327 -6.12 -19.90 3.58
C ILE A 327 -6.62 -18.47 3.88
N PHE A 328 -7.21 -17.80 2.90
CA PHE A 328 -7.67 -16.39 2.99
C PHE A 328 -9.08 -16.19 2.40
N ASP A 329 -9.90 -17.23 2.38
CA ASP A 329 -11.23 -17.22 1.79
C ASP A 329 -12.33 -17.57 2.80
N ASP A 330 -13.58 -17.59 2.33
CA ASP A 330 -14.78 -17.80 3.13
C ASP A 330 -15.04 -19.28 3.45
N THR A 331 -14.02 -20.16 3.30
CA THR A 331 -14.10 -21.55 3.73
C THR A 331 -14.53 -21.60 5.20
N PRO A 332 -15.46 -22.51 5.58
CA PRO A 332 -15.86 -22.67 6.98
C PRO A 332 -14.64 -22.80 7.88
N VAL A 333 -14.67 -22.17 9.06
CA VAL A 333 -13.48 -22.05 9.95
C VAL A 333 -12.85 -23.42 10.25
N PHE A 334 -13.66 -24.48 10.37
CA PHE A 334 -13.18 -25.85 10.63
C PHE A 334 -12.43 -26.48 9.45
N ASP A 335 -12.66 -26.02 8.22
CA ASP A 335 -11.98 -26.47 7.00
C ASP A 335 -10.81 -25.54 6.60
N ARG A 336 -10.56 -24.48 7.38
CA ARG A 336 -9.46 -23.54 7.11
C ARG A 336 -8.10 -24.17 7.37
N ARG A 337 -7.14 -23.78 6.55
CA ARG A 337 -5.76 -24.26 6.59
C ARG A 337 -4.89 -23.26 7.36
N PRO A 338 -3.93 -23.73 8.17
CA PRO A 338 -3.01 -22.85 8.88
C PRO A 338 -2.20 -21.98 7.92
N VAL A 339 -1.97 -20.72 8.33
CA VAL A 339 -1.19 -19.77 7.54
C VAL A 339 0.31 -20.00 7.76
N THR A 340 1.12 -19.63 6.78
CA THR A 340 2.60 -19.76 6.80
C THR A 340 3.24 -18.42 6.51
N HIS A 341 4.55 -18.31 6.69
CA HIS A 341 5.32 -17.12 6.33
C HIS A 341 5.10 -16.70 4.87
N ASP A 342 5.10 -17.67 3.95
CA ASP A 342 4.90 -17.41 2.53
C ASP A 342 3.50 -16.86 2.23
N HIS A 343 2.47 -17.32 2.97
CA HIS A 343 1.11 -16.77 2.86
C HIS A 343 1.05 -15.31 3.33
N ILE A 344 1.73 -14.96 4.43
CA ILE A 344 1.78 -13.57 4.92
C ILE A 344 2.51 -12.67 3.92
N ARG A 345 3.60 -13.15 3.30
CA ARG A 345 4.28 -12.43 2.22
C ARG A 345 3.35 -12.20 1.02
N ALA A 346 2.63 -13.24 0.57
CA ALA A 346 1.66 -13.13 -0.50
C ALA A 346 0.54 -12.12 -0.19
N LEU A 347 0.07 -12.07 1.07
CA LEU A 347 -0.91 -11.08 1.52
C LEU A 347 -0.39 -9.65 1.42
N ARG A 348 0.86 -9.37 1.81
CA ARG A 348 1.47 -8.04 1.66
C ARG A 348 1.62 -7.65 0.18
N THR A 349 1.99 -8.60 -0.68
CA THR A 349 2.17 -8.36 -2.12
C THR A 349 0.84 -8.09 -2.83
N LEU A 350 -0.19 -8.89 -2.57
CA LEU A 350 -1.49 -8.79 -3.25
C LEU A 350 -2.42 -7.73 -2.63
N ALA A 351 -2.14 -7.30 -1.42
CA ALA A 351 -2.86 -6.25 -0.73
C ALA A 351 -1.87 -5.30 -0.01
N PRO A 352 -1.15 -4.43 -0.75
CA PRO A 352 -0.41 -3.34 -0.14
C PRO A 352 -1.43 -2.40 0.54
N GLY A 353 -1.44 -2.37 1.87
CA GLY A 353 -2.54 -1.84 2.69
C GLY A 353 -3.42 -2.91 3.34
N ALA A 354 -2.93 -4.15 3.43
CA ALA A 354 -3.45 -5.22 4.27
C ALA A 354 -3.79 -4.67 5.66
N ASP A 355 -4.90 -5.16 6.21
CA ASP A 355 -5.44 -4.62 7.45
C ASP A 355 -4.42 -4.69 8.58
N GLN A 356 -4.35 -3.65 9.40
CA GLN A 356 -3.40 -3.59 10.50
C GLN A 356 -3.69 -4.67 11.56
N LEU A 357 -4.93 -5.14 11.63
CA LEU A 357 -5.40 -6.14 12.58
C LEU A 357 -6.18 -7.25 11.89
N TYR A 358 -5.99 -8.46 12.41
CA TYR A 358 -6.72 -9.65 11.98
C TYR A 358 -7.29 -10.41 13.17
N LEU A 359 -8.53 -10.86 13.03
CA LEU A 359 -9.09 -11.93 13.84
C LEU A 359 -8.46 -13.25 13.40
N VAL A 360 -7.83 -13.95 14.32
CA VAL A 360 -7.21 -15.26 14.12
C VAL A 360 -7.81 -16.29 15.06
N PHE A 361 -7.69 -17.56 14.69
CA PHE A 361 -7.88 -18.66 15.61
C PHE A 361 -6.56 -19.41 15.75
N SER A 362 -5.95 -19.33 16.93
CA SER A 362 -4.70 -20.01 17.25
C SER A 362 -4.96 -21.34 17.94
N ALA A 363 -4.12 -22.34 17.68
CA ALA A 363 -4.24 -23.65 18.34
C ALA A 363 -3.99 -23.56 19.86
N SER A 364 -3.20 -22.58 20.30
CA SER A 364 -2.79 -22.41 21.71
C SER A 364 -3.68 -21.48 22.53
N GLY A 365 -4.35 -20.52 21.88
CA GLY A 365 -5.05 -19.42 22.55
C GLY A 365 -6.49 -19.20 22.07
N GLY A 366 -6.98 -19.99 21.10
CA GLY A 366 -8.33 -19.86 20.56
C GLY A 366 -8.48 -18.58 19.72
N ALA A 367 -9.62 -17.90 19.82
CA ALA A 367 -9.88 -16.68 19.07
C ALA A 367 -9.08 -15.50 19.65
N GLU A 368 -8.24 -14.88 18.82
CA GLU A 368 -7.41 -13.74 19.18
C GLU A 368 -7.47 -12.66 18.10
N VAL A 369 -7.20 -11.41 18.47
CA VAL A 369 -6.99 -10.31 17.51
C VAL A 369 -5.53 -9.93 17.55
N LEU A 370 -4.83 -10.10 16.43
CA LEU A 370 -3.37 -9.88 16.34
C LEU A 370 -3.01 -8.97 15.16
N PRO A 371 -2.02 -8.08 15.33
CA PRO A 371 -1.39 -7.42 14.20
C PRO A 371 -0.68 -8.41 13.28
N ILE A 372 -0.65 -8.12 11.97
CA ILE A 372 0.04 -8.97 10.98
C ILE A 372 1.52 -9.20 11.31
N ASP A 373 2.21 -8.16 11.81
CA ASP A 373 3.60 -8.23 12.27
C ASP A 373 3.79 -9.16 13.47
N THR A 374 2.79 -9.22 14.37
CA THR A 374 2.81 -10.14 15.51
C THR A 374 2.56 -11.57 15.06
N ILE A 375 1.67 -11.78 14.09
CA ILE A 375 1.45 -13.11 13.47
C ILE A 375 2.74 -13.59 12.82
N GLU A 376 3.42 -12.75 12.04
CA GLU A 376 4.68 -13.07 11.38
C GLU A 376 5.80 -13.44 12.37
N ARG A 377 5.96 -12.65 13.45
CA ARG A 377 6.91 -12.96 14.53
C ARG A 377 6.57 -14.27 15.25
N ARG A 378 5.29 -14.56 15.44
CA ARG A 378 4.83 -15.81 16.08
C ARG A 378 5.02 -17.01 15.15
N LEU A 379 4.76 -16.87 13.85
CA LEU A 379 5.02 -17.90 12.84
C LEU A 379 6.50 -18.28 12.80
N ALA A 380 7.41 -17.31 12.93
CA ALA A 380 8.85 -17.56 13.04
C ALA A 380 9.23 -18.40 14.28
N LYS A 381 8.36 -18.45 15.29
CA LYS A 381 8.52 -19.24 16.52
C LYS A 381 7.67 -20.53 16.51
N GLY A 382 7.11 -20.92 15.36
CA GLY A 382 6.31 -22.14 15.21
C GLY A 382 4.84 -22.00 15.60
N TRP A 383 4.28 -20.78 15.62
CA TRP A 383 2.85 -20.58 15.83
C TRP A 383 2.01 -21.24 14.74
N LEU A 384 0.89 -21.82 15.15
CA LEU A 384 -0.07 -22.48 14.27
C LEU A 384 -1.46 -21.87 14.49
N GLY A 385 -2.04 -21.33 13.43
CA GLY A 385 -3.38 -20.76 13.45
C GLY A 385 -3.88 -20.39 12.08
N VAL A 386 -5.17 -20.04 12.02
CA VAL A 386 -5.87 -19.62 10.81
C VAL A 386 -6.25 -18.15 10.90
N LEU A 387 -6.22 -17.45 9.77
CA LEU A 387 -6.76 -16.10 9.66
C LEU A 387 -8.27 -16.19 9.40
N ILE A 388 -9.07 -15.51 10.23
CA ILE A 388 -10.53 -15.49 10.11
C ILE A 388 -10.97 -14.31 9.24
N ALA A 389 -10.62 -13.09 9.64
CA ALA A 389 -11.07 -11.86 8.99
C ALA A 389 -10.12 -10.72 9.30
N GLY A 390 -9.88 -9.85 8.31
CA GLY A 390 -9.32 -8.51 8.52
C GLY A 390 -10.41 -7.48 8.82
N ALA A 391 -10.01 -6.24 9.11
CA ALA A 391 -10.94 -5.13 9.32
C ALA A 391 -11.87 -4.90 8.11
N ARG A 392 -11.35 -5.01 6.89
CA ARG A 392 -12.13 -4.82 5.65
C ARG A 392 -13.15 -5.92 5.38
N ASP A 393 -13.02 -7.07 6.03
CA ASP A 393 -13.96 -8.18 5.89
C ASP A 393 -15.18 -8.03 6.83
N LEU A 394 -15.12 -7.13 7.83
CA LEU A 394 -16.23 -6.92 8.75
C LEU A 394 -17.42 -6.22 8.07
N PRO A 395 -18.66 -6.73 8.22
CA PRO A 395 -19.84 -6.10 7.63
C PRO A 395 -20.18 -4.78 8.34
N ALA A 396 -20.85 -3.87 7.62
CA ALA A 396 -21.27 -2.57 8.15
C ALA A 396 -22.18 -2.70 9.40
N SER A 397 -22.92 -3.81 9.53
CA SER A 397 -23.74 -4.10 10.71
C SER A 397 -22.94 -4.24 12.01
N VAL A 398 -21.66 -4.65 11.94
CA VAL A 398 -20.80 -4.80 13.12
C VAL A 398 -20.30 -3.46 13.66
N ILE A 399 -20.19 -2.44 12.80
CA ILE A 399 -19.70 -1.10 13.19
C ILE A 399 -20.80 -0.13 13.58
N GLY A 400 -22.08 -0.54 13.50
CA GLY A 400 -23.22 0.24 14.00
C GLY A 400 -23.21 1.67 13.50
N LEU A 401 -23.17 1.86 12.17
CA LEU A 401 -23.30 3.17 11.53
C LEU A 401 -24.72 3.74 11.74
N GLU A 402 -25.07 4.08 12.97
CA GLU A 402 -26.07 5.11 13.19
C GLU A 402 -25.38 6.43 12.89
N GLU A 403 -25.66 7.02 11.72
CA GLU A 403 -25.27 8.39 11.43
C GLU A 403 -25.81 9.28 12.56
N PRO A 404 -24.95 9.98 13.32
CA PRO A 404 -25.46 11.09 14.10
C PRO A 404 -25.98 12.10 13.08
N GLY A 405 -27.30 12.27 13.05
CA GLY A 405 -27.99 13.12 12.10
C GLY A 405 -27.25 14.45 11.93
N SER A 406 -27.00 14.79 10.67
CA SER A 406 -26.46 16.05 10.20
C SER A 406 -26.98 17.24 11.01
N SER A 407 -26.21 17.73 12.00
CA SER A 407 -26.24 19.11 12.52
C SER A 407 -25.50 19.23 13.87
N ALA A 408 -24.20 18.99 13.88
CA ALA A 408 -23.34 19.61 14.89
C ALA A 408 -21.91 19.59 14.36
N GLY A 409 -21.40 20.76 13.96
CA GLY A 409 -19.96 20.94 13.78
C GLY A 409 -19.20 20.58 15.08
N PRO A 410 -17.89 20.35 15.01
CA PRO A 410 -17.07 20.01 16.17
C PRO A 410 -17.26 20.97 17.37
N GLU A 411 -17.62 22.24 17.09
CA GLU A 411 -17.88 23.28 18.08
C GLU A 411 -19.21 23.12 18.85
N ALA A 412 -20.21 22.41 18.32
CA ALA A 412 -21.52 22.27 18.97
C ALA A 412 -21.59 21.14 20.02
N CYS A 413 -20.64 20.19 19.99
CA CYS A 413 -20.59 19.09 20.95
C CYS A 413 -19.65 19.34 22.15
N ASP A 414 -18.74 20.31 22.10
CA ASP A 414 -17.89 20.66 23.24
C ASP A 414 -18.71 21.19 24.44
N ALA A 415 -19.96 21.62 24.19
CA ALA A 415 -20.92 21.99 25.23
C ALA A 415 -21.46 20.80 26.06
N GLN A 416 -21.12 19.55 25.71
CA GLN A 416 -21.52 18.34 26.45
C GLN A 416 -20.35 17.60 27.12
N ARG A 417 -19.28 18.32 27.50
CA ARG A 417 -18.40 17.75 28.54
C ARG A 417 -19.23 17.54 29.81
N PRO A 418 -19.36 16.30 30.33
CA PRO A 418 -20.08 16.09 31.57
C PRO A 418 -19.35 16.85 32.67
N GLY A 419 -20.03 17.85 33.24
CA GLY A 419 -19.51 18.54 34.42
C GLY A 419 -19.34 17.55 35.58
N PRO A 420 -18.40 17.79 36.50
CA PRO A 420 -18.31 17.04 37.74
C PRO A 420 -19.61 17.24 38.53
N GLY A 421 -20.50 16.25 38.51
CA GLY A 421 -21.81 16.34 39.16
C GLY A 421 -22.98 15.61 38.51
N GLN A 422 -22.78 14.72 37.52
CA GLN A 422 -23.88 13.88 37.02
C GLN A 422 -24.49 13.08 38.17
N ARG A 423 -25.80 13.26 38.37
CA ARG A 423 -26.55 12.54 39.39
C ARG A 423 -26.57 11.06 39.04
N VAL A 424 -26.39 10.19 40.03
CA VAL A 424 -26.38 8.72 39.88
C VAL A 424 -27.66 8.16 39.22
N HIS A 425 -28.76 8.93 39.27
CA HIS A 425 -30.05 8.59 38.64
C HIS A 425 -30.20 9.10 37.21
N ASP A 426 -29.23 9.85 36.67
CA ASP A 426 -29.21 10.26 35.26
C ASP A 426 -29.03 9.02 34.36
N PRO A 427 -29.91 8.78 33.36
CA PRO A 427 -29.74 7.71 32.37
C PRO A 427 -28.37 7.73 31.66
N HIS A 428 -27.75 8.91 31.55
CA HIS A 428 -26.44 9.12 30.93
C HIS A 428 -25.27 9.02 31.90
N PHE A 429 -25.48 8.73 33.19
CA PHE A 429 -24.41 8.55 34.17
C PHE A 429 -23.39 7.52 33.67
N GLY A 430 -22.11 7.90 33.64
CA GLY A 430 -21.02 7.03 33.17
C GLY A 430 -21.04 6.72 31.67
N ALA A 431 -21.89 7.35 30.85
CA ALA A 431 -21.94 7.11 29.40
C ALA A 431 -20.58 7.36 28.72
N SER A 432 -19.77 8.29 29.26
CA SER A 432 -18.42 8.58 28.79
C SER A 432 -17.40 7.44 28.99
N LEU A 433 -17.74 6.44 29.81
CA LEU A 433 -16.92 5.25 30.07
C LEU A 433 -17.22 4.11 29.08
N GLY A 434 -18.35 4.14 28.38
CA GLY A 434 -18.83 3.01 27.56
C GLY A 434 -18.23 2.93 26.15
N LEU A 435 -18.44 1.77 25.50
CA LEU A 435 -18.07 1.52 24.10
C LEU A 435 -18.77 2.47 23.12
N ALA A 436 -20.03 2.85 23.36
CA ALA A 436 -20.77 3.77 22.49
C ALA A 436 -20.07 5.14 22.37
N GLU A 437 -19.59 5.70 23.49
CA GLU A 437 -18.78 6.93 23.45
C GLU A 437 -17.47 6.72 22.72
N GLY A 438 -16.84 5.55 22.86
CA GLY A 438 -15.64 5.20 22.09
C GLY A 438 -15.86 5.29 20.58
N GLY A 439 -16.99 4.77 20.09
CA GLY A 439 -17.37 4.89 18.68
C GLY A 439 -17.54 6.35 18.26
N ARG A 440 -18.22 7.16 19.06
CA ARG A 440 -18.38 8.61 18.81
C ARG A 440 -17.04 9.36 18.80
N GLN A 441 -16.12 9.02 19.70
CA GLN A 441 -14.80 9.65 19.76
C GLN A 441 -13.95 9.30 18.54
N THR A 442 -13.94 8.03 18.11
CA THR A 442 -13.27 7.64 16.85
C THR A 442 -13.86 8.39 15.66
N LEU A 443 -15.20 8.48 15.57
CA LEU A 443 -15.86 9.25 14.51
C LEU A 443 -15.44 10.72 14.49
N ARG A 444 -15.42 11.39 15.66
CA ARG A 444 -14.99 12.79 15.79
C ARG A 444 -13.56 12.98 15.29
N GLN A 445 -12.65 12.07 15.62
CA GLN A 445 -11.24 12.14 15.23
C GLN A 445 -11.00 11.82 13.74
N THR A 446 -11.93 11.10 13.10
CA THR A 446 -11.86 10.74 11.67
C THR A 446 -12.71 11.62 10.76
N TYR A 447 -13.29 12.70 11.29
CA TYR A 447 -14.16 13.58 10.52
C TYR A 447 -13.42 14.20 9.33
N GLY A 448 -13.97 14.07 8.12
CA GLY A 448 -13.36 14.58 6.89
C GLY A 448 -12.24 13.71 6.31
N THR A 449 -11.98 12.51 6.85
CA THR A 449 -11.01 11.55 6.29
C THR A 449 -11.71 10.45 5.50
N GLU A 450 -11.09 9.98 4.42
CA GLU A 450 -11.60 8.85 3.61
C GLU A 450 -11.57 7.51 4.38
N ASP A 451 -10.83 7.44 5.50
CA ASP A 451 -10.62 6.22 6.29
C ASP A 451 -11.59 6.03 7.47
N ARG A 452 -12.70 6.77 7.51
CA ARG A 452 -13.70 6.70 8.61
C ARG A 452 -14.18 5.27 8.88
N ASP A 453 -14.62 4.56 7.84
CA ASP A 453 -15.17 3.21 7.97
C ASP A 453 -14.11 2.19 8.37
N LEU A 454 -12.90 2.33 7.84
CA LEU A 454 -11.77 1.47 8.18
C LEU A 454 -11.41 1.60 9.67
N ASN A 455 -11.38 2.83 10.20
CA ASN A 455 -11.10 3.08 11.60
C ASN A 455 -12.15 2.48 12.54
N LEU A 456 -13.43 2.53 12.18
CA LEU A 456 -14.49 1.86 12.97
C LEU A 456 -14.36 0.34 12.95
N ARG A 457 -13.99 -0.25 11.81
CA ARG A 457 -13.76 -1.70 11.69
C ARG A 457 -12.53 -2.13 12.49
N LEU A 458 -11.45 -1.34 12.46
CA LEU A 458 -10.28 -1.55 13.31
C LEU A 458 -10.63 -1.44 14.80
N LEU A 459 -11.47 -0.47 15.17
CA LEU A 459 -11.97 -0.34 16.55
C LEU A 459 -12.78 -1.56 16.98
N ALA A 460 -13.67 -2.07 16.12
CA ALA A 460 -14.44 -3.27 16.39
C ALA A 460 -13.56 -4.49 16.65
N LEU A 461 -12.52 -4.71 15.81
CA LEU A 461 -11.54 -5.77 16.04
C LEU A 461 -10.75 -5.55 17.33
N ALA A 462 -10.19 -4.35 17.53
CA ALA A 462 -9.34 -4.06 18.68
C ALA A 462 -10.06 -4.22 20.03
N ARG A 463 -11.39 -4.01 20.08
CA ARG A 463 -12.21 -4.31 21.26
C ARG A 463 -12.23 -5.79 21.64
N GLY A 464 -11.94 -6.69 20.70
CA GLY A 464 -11.82 -8.13 20.95
C GLY A 464 -10.43 -8.56 21.43
N ALA A 465 -9.42 -7.68 21.39
CA ALA A 465 -8.09 -8.04 21.88
C ALA A 465 -8.10 -8.19 23.40
N HIS A 466 -7.54 -9.30 23.90
CA HIS A 466 -7.43 -9.53 25.34
C HIS A 466 -6.50 -8.52 26.01
N ASP A 467 -5.38 -8.17 25.37
CA ASP A 467 -4.40 -7.20 25.86
C ASP A 467 -4.09 -6.19 24.75
N LEU A 468 -4.42 -4.91 24.95
CA LEU A 468 -4.24 -3.89 23.93
C LEU A 468 -2.76 -3.60 23.64
N ARG A 469 -1.83 -3.93 24.54
CA ARG A 469 -0.38 -3.77 24.28
C ARG A 469 0.12 -4.73 23.21
N SER A 470 -0.58 -5.84 22.98
CA SER A 470 -0.28 -6.72 21.85
C SER A 470 -0.57 -6.07 20.50
N LEU A 471 -1.36 -4.99 20.49
CA LEU A 471 -1.70 -4.18 19.33
C LEU A 471 -0.76 -2.97 19.17
N ASP A 472 0.00 -2.64 20.22
CA ASP A 472 1.03 -1.62 20.15
C ASP A 472 2.32 -2.21 19.59
N THR A 473 2.72 -1.72 18.43
CA THR A 473 3.92 -2.15 17.75
C THR A 473 4.69 -0.88 17.46
N ASP A 474 5.91 -0.74 17.98
CA ASP A 474 6.80 0.45 17.91
C ASP A 474 7.21 0.86 16.47
N ARG A 475 6.41 0.52 15.45
CA ARG A 475 6.69 0.66 14.03
C ARG A 475 5.62 1.52 13.32
N PRO A 476 5.97 2.13 12.18
CA PRO A 476 4.99 2.71 11.27
C PRO A 476 4.06 1.61 10.75
N GLY A 477 2.88 1.47 11.34
CA GLY A 477 1.94 0.37 11.09
C GLY A 477 1.02 0.01 12.26
N GLY A 478 1.24 0.59 13.45
CA GLY A 478 0.35 0.46 14.59
C GLY A 478 -1.05 1.05 14.38
N LEU A 479 -1.96 0.73 15.29
CA LEU A 479 -3.34 1.22 15.28
C LEU A 479 -3.43 2.75 15.16
N PRO A 480 -4.39 3.30 14.38
CA PRO A 480 -4.52 4.74 14.22
C PRO A 480 -4.90 5.40 15.55
N VAL A 481 -4.42 6.62 15.76
CA VAL A 481 -4.66 7.38 17.01
C VAL A 481 -6.17 7.51 17.31
N ALA A 482 -7.00 7.67 16.29
CA ALA A 482 -8.46 7.71 16.43
C ALA A 482 -9.06 6.42 17.03
N VAL A 483 -8.45 5.27 16.75
CA VAL A 483 -8.88 3.97 17.31
C VAL A 483 -8.50 3.90 18.79
N TRP A 484 -7.32 4.38 19.18
CA TRP A 484 -6.91 4.44 20.59
C TRP A 484 -7.84 5.30 21.44
N HIS A 485 -8.27 6.47 20.95
CA HIS A 485 -9.28 7.30 21.63
C HIS A 485 -10.64 6.61 21.75
N GLY A 486 -10.95 5.69 20.82
CA GLY A 486 -12.16 4.88 20.84
C GLY A 486 -12.08 3.64 21.74
N LEU A 487 -10.88 3.16 22.08
CA LEU A 487 -10.66 2.03 22.99
C LEU A 487 -10.56 2.47 24.44
N LEU A 488 -9.98 3.64 24.67
CA LEU A 488 -9.60 4.14 25.98
C LEU A 488 -10.42 5.36 26.38
N THR A 489 -10.56 5.57 27.68
CA THR A 489 -11.16 6.77 28.26
C THR A 489 -10.25 7.32 29.36
N GLU A 490 -10.09 8.64 29.36
CA GLU A 490 -9.37 9.38 30.41
C GLU A 490 -10.25 9.64 31.64
N ASN A 491 -11.55 9.34 31.54
CA ASN A 491 -12.49 9.53 32.63
C ASN A 491 -12.22 8.52 33.76
N HIS A 492 -12.20 9.01 34.99
CA HIS A 492 -11.95 8.19 36.17
C HIS A 492 -13.16 7.33 36.54
N LEU A 493 -12.90 6.06 36.87
CA LEU A 493 -13.86 5.23 37.60
C LEU A 493 -13.97 5.71 39.04
N ASP A 494 -15.20 5.97 39.48
CA ASP A 494 -15.48 6.19 40.89
C ASP A 494 -15.63 4.84 41.60
N PHE A 495 -14.65 4.54 42.46
CA PHE A 495 -14.59 3.30 43.24
C PHE A 495 -15.33 3.37 44.58
N ALA A 496 -16.01 4.48 44.91
CA ALA A 496 -16.72 4.63 46.19
C ALA A 496 -17.66 3.46 46.53
N PRO A 497 -18.44 2.88 45.60
CA PRO A 497 -19.30 1.74 45.91
C PRO A 497 -18.54 0.49 46.40
N PHE A 498 -17.36 0.25 45.85
CA PHE A 498 -16.60 -0.98 46.00
C PHE A 498 -15.62 -0.94 47.17
N ARG A 499 -15.22 0.27 47.62
CA ARG A 499 -14.33 0.42 48.77
C ARG A 499 -14.94 -0.17 50.04
N PRO A 500 -14.13 -0.75 50.95
CA PRO A 500 -14.65 -1.28 52.20
C PRO A 500 -15.27 -0.15 53.05
N PRO A 501 -16.24 -0.47 53.92
CA PRO A 501 -16.74 0.48 54.91
C PRO A 501 -15.58 0.95 55.79
N SER A 502 -15.46 2.25 56.01
CA SER A 502 -14.38 2.82 56.84
C SER A 502 -14.94 3.77 57.90
N SER A 503 -14.20 3.98 58.98
CA SER A 503 -14.55 4.97 60.01
C SER A 503 -14.43 6.42 59.52
N ASP A 504 -13.72 6.66 58.41
CA ASP A 504 -13.63 7.99 57.79
C ASP A 504 -14.91 8.29 57.00
N ARG A 505 -15.65 9.30 57.48
CA ARG A 505 -16.95 9.73 56.95
C ARG A 505 -16.88 10.17 55.49
N TRP A 506 -15.73 10.65 55.01
CA TRP A 506 -15.56 11.18 53.65
C TRP A 506 -15.04 10.14 52.66
N ARG A 507 -14.44 9.04 53.13
CA ARG A 507 -13.83 7.99 52.29
C ARG A 507 -14.48 6.62 52.40
N SER A 508 -15.49 6.44 53.26
CA SER A 508 -16.17 5.16 53.46
C SER A 508 -16.93 4.71 52.20
N GLY A 509 -16.63 3.50 51.72
CA GLY A 509 -17.39 2.84 50.66
C GLY A 509 -18.51 1.94 51.18
N SER A 510 -19.13 1.18 50.28
CA SER A 510 -20.21 0.23 50.60
C SER A 510 -19.81 -1.23 50.57
N GLY A 511 -18.59 -1.55 50.15
CA GLY A 511 -18.08 -2.92 50.03
C GLY A 511 -18.87 -3.77 49.03
N LEU A 512 -19.40 -3.16 47.97
CA LEU A 512 -20.06 -3.91 46.89
C LEU A 512 -19.03 -4.77 46.15
N PRO A 513 -19.42 -5.95 45.63
CA PRO A 513 -18.53 -6.78 44.84
C PRO A 513 -18.11 -6.08 43.54
N LEU A 514 -16.93 -6.40 43.02
CA LEU A 514 -16.47 -5.86 41.75
C LEU A 514 -17.15 -6.51 40.54
N GLY A 515 -17.53 -7.79 40.64
CA GLY A 515 -18.24 -8.50 39.59
C GLY A 515 -17.56 -8.36 38.23
N PRO A 516 -18.31 -8.02 37.15
CA PRO A 516 -17.75 -7.92 35.80
C PRO A 516 -16.74 -6.77 35.62
N LEU A 517 -16.65 -5.84 36.57
CA LEU A 517 -15.63 -4.78 36.55
C LEU A 517 -14.26 -5.29 36.99
N ALA A 518 -14.17 -6.41 37.71
CA ALA A 518 -12.91 -6.95 38.24
C ALA A 518 -11.84 -7.13 37.16
N ALA A 519 -12.24 -7.64 35.98
CA ALA A 519 -11.35 -7.91 34.86
C ALA A 519 -11.08 -6.69 33.95
N VAL A 520 -11.67 -5.52 34.23
CA VAL A 520 -11.44 -4.32 33.42
C VAL A 520 -10.00 -3.86 33.58
N GLN A 521 -9.32 -3.64 32.46
CA GLN A 521 -7.90 -3.31 32.41
C GLN A 521 -7.64 -1.80 32.51
N PHE A 522 -6.58 -1.46 33.24
CA PHE A 522 -5.95 -0.14 33.24
C PHE A 522 -4.70 -0.15 32.39
N TYR A 523 -4.54 0.90 31.60
CA TYR A 523 -3.37 1.12 30.80
C TYR A 523 -2.61 2.31 31.36
N THR A 524 -1.42 2.00 31.84
CA THR A 524 -0.42 2.99 32.20
C THR A 524 0.17 3.52 30.89
N THR A 525 0.21 4.84 30.74
CA THR A 525 0.30 5.51 29.43
C THR A 525 1.72 5.66 28.89
N ASN A 526 2.53 4.60 28.96
CA ASN A 526 3.94 4.65 28.57
C ASN A 526 4.25 4.14 27.15
N ALA A 527 3.24 3.94 26.29
CA ALA A 527 3.43 3.22 25.03
C ALA A 527 3.51 4.12 23.76
N ASN A 528 3.05 5.39 23.80
CA ASN A 528 3.35 6.35 22.72
C ASN A 528 3.34 7.82 23.23
N PRO A 529 4.47 8.57 23.16
CA PRO A 529 4.58 9.93 23.70
C PRO A 529 3.81 11.01 22.92
N LEU A 530 3.17 10.67 21.79
CA LEU A 530 2.42 11.61 20.94
C LEU A 530 0.93 11.71 21.29
N ILE A 531 0.41 10.84 22.17
CA ILE A 531 -0.99 10.86 22.61
C ILE A 531 -1.00 11.42 24.03
N GLU A 532 -1.62 12.58 24.21
CA GLU A 532 -1.63 13.31 25.47
C GLU A 532 -2.16 12.44 26.63
N GLY A 533 -1.48 12.55 27.77
CA GLY A 533 -1.79 11.79 28.98
C GLY A 533 -0.60 11.07 29.57
N LYS A 534 0.55 11.76 29.78
CA LYS A 534 1.69 11.23 30.52
C LYS A 534 1.26 10.74 31.90
N GLY A 535 1.17 9.43 32.08
CA GLY A 535 1.28 8.78 33.36
C GLY A 535 2.71 8.98 33.81
N HIS A 536 2.89 10.05 34.57
CA HIS A 536 4.14 10.58 35.07
C HIS A 536 5.32 10.49 34.07
N SER A 537 5.69 11.65 33.48
CA SER A 537 7.13 11.86 33.28
C SER A 537 7.82 11.51 34.62
N PRO A 538 8.98 10.84 34.62
CA PRO A 538 9.78 10.67 35.84
C PRO A 538 10.11 12.01 36.56
N LEU A 539 9.71 13.16 35.98
CA LEU A 539 9.81 14.52 36.48
C LEU A 539 8.47 15.15 36.95
N CYS A 540 7.38 14.39 37.09
CA CYS A 540 6.11 14.93 37.59
C CYS A 540 6.24 15.33 39.07
N ARG A 541 6.05 16.63 39.36
CA ARG A 541 6.14 17.20 40.71
C ARG A 541 5.08 16.71 41.70
N HIS A 542 4.09 15.94 41.23
CA HIS A 542 2.98 15.43 42.03
C HIS A 542 3.07 13.91 42.27
N ALA A 543 4.13 13.22 41.81
CA ALA A 543 4.39 11.83 42.19
C ALA A 543 5.12 11.80 43.54
N HIS A 544 4.59 11.06 44.51
CA HIS A 544 5.37 10.67 45.69
C HIS A 544 6.28 9.48 45.32
N GLU A 545 7.61 9.66 45.44
CA GLU A 545 8.77 8.73 45.42
C GLU A 545 8.83 7.48 44.47
N ARG A 546 7.75 7.03 43.84
CA ARG A 546 7.71 5.91 42.89
C ARG A 546 7.09 6.34 41.56
N ALA A 547 7.89 6.26 40.50
CA ALA A 547 7.39 6.31 39.13
C ALA A 547 6.77 4.95 38.75
N VAL A 548 5.77 4.98 37.88
CA VAL A 548 5.14 3.80 37.28
C VAL A 548 6.19 3.01 36.49
N VAL A 549 6.26 1.69 36.68
CA VAL A 549 7.20 0.80 35.97
C VAL A 549 6.46 -0.09 34.96
N ALA A 550 7.16 -0.68 33.99
CA ALA A 550 6.55 -1.50 32.94
C ALA A 550 5.70 -2.70 33.45
N SER A 551 5.91 -3.15 34.69
CA SER A 551 5.07 -4.18 35.31
C SER A 551 3.72 -3.67 35.80
N ASP A 552 3.51 -2.35 35.88
CA ASP A 552 2.23 -1.73 36.25
C ASP A 552 1.30 -1.54 35.02
N ASP A 553 1.77 -1.82 33.80
CA ASP A 553 1.02 -1.72 32.53
C ASP A 553 -0.07 -2.81 32.32
N LEU A 554 -0.47 -3.54 33.37
CA LEU A 554 -1.35 -4.72 33.26
C LEU A 554 -2.35 -4.90 34.41
N LEU A 555 -2.56 -3.89 35.24
CA LEU A 555 -3.45 -4.05 36.38
C LEU A 555 -4.90 -4.11 35.90
N ASN A 556 -5.64 -5.11 36.38
CA ASN A 556 -7.10 -5.07 36.33
C ASN A 556 -7.66 -4.33 37.56
N VAL A 557 -8.98 -4.06 37.61
CA VAL A 557 -9.60 -3.38 38.76
C VAL A 557 -9.39 -4.14 40.07
N ALA A 558 -9.43 -5.48 40.06
CA ALA A 558 -9.22 -6.28 41.26
C ALA A 558 -7.77 -6.15 41.80
N ASP A 559 -6.78 -6.29 40.92
CA ASP A 559 -5.37 -6.10 41.24
C ASP A 559 -5.14 -4.69 41.80
N LEU A 560 -5.77 -3.70 41.18
CA LEU A 560 -5.68 -2.32 41.64
C LEU A 560 -6.26 -2.14 43.04
N MET A 561 -7.45 -2.68 43.31
CA MET A 561 -8.09 -2.55 44.62
C MET A 561 -7.38 -3.31 45.73
N ALA A 562 -6.60 -4.34 45.40
CA ALA A 562 -5.78 -5.07 46.34
C ALA A 562 -4.49 -4.32 46.75
N ARG A 563 -4.05 -3.34 45.97
CA ARG A 563 -2.82 -2.58 46.24
C ARG A 563 -3.06 -1.43 47.20
N THR A 564 -2.26 -1.38 48.26
CA THR A 564 -2.22 -0.28 49.24
C THR A 564 -1.05 0.67 49.01
N ASP A 565 -0.13 0.30 48.12
CA ASP A 565 1.15 0.98 47.85
C ASP A 565 1.12 1.90 46.61
N PHE A 566 -0.03 2.00 45.94
CA PHE A 566 -0.17 2.73 44.67
C PHE A 566 -0.78 4.11 44.91
N ASP A 567 -0.01 5.18 44.62
CA ASP A 567 -0.43 6.56 44.83
C ASP A 567 -0.77 7.25 43.50
N TRP A 568 -2.06 7.51 43.29
CA TRP A 568 -2.55 8.18 42.10
C TRP A 568 -2.46 9.70 42.25
N CYS A 569 -1.82 10.37 41.31
CA CYS A 569 -1.91 11.82 41.25
C CYS A 569 -3.32 12.27 40.87
N SER A 570 -4.01 12.88 41.84
CA SER A 570 -5.37 13.47 41.69
C SER A 570 -5.51 14.55 40.61
N LYS A 571 -4.39 15.03 40.03
CA LYS A 571 -4.38 16.08 39.00
C LYS A 571 -4.11 15.59 37.58
N CYS A 572 -3.40 14.48 37.38
CA CYS A 572 -3.04 14.01 36.05
C CYS A 572 -3.62 12.66 35.68
N GLY A 573 -4.31 11.99 36.60
CA GLY A 573 -5.03 10.76 36.31
C GLY A 573 -4.11 9.55 36.18
N GLY A 574 -3.10 9.61 35.32
CA GLY A 574 -2.01 8.63 35.24
C GLY A 574 -2.36 7.26 34.64
N TYR A 575 -3.62 7.04 34.26
CA TYR A 575 -4.09 5.83 33.61
C TYR A 575 -5.15 6.14 32.56
N ALA A 576 -5.19 5.31 31.53
CA ALA A 576 -6.28 5.21 30.58
C ALA A 576 -7.06 3.93 30.86
N LEU A 577 -8.38 4.06 31.00
CA LEU A 577 -9.26 2.94 31.28
C LEU A 577 -9.75 2.32 29.95
N ARG A 578 -9.75 1.00 29.84
CA ARG A 578 -10.47 0.32 28.74
C ARG A 578 -11.97 0.61 28.87
N ARG A 579 -12.56 1.12 27.80
CA ARG A 579 -14.00 1.44 27.80
C ARG A 579 -14.84 0.21 28.14
N LEU A 580 -15.84 0.44 28.99
CA LEU A 580 -16.70 -0.58 29.54
C LEU A 580 -17.66 -1.11 28.48
N THR A 581 -17.85 -2.42 28.44
CA THR A 581 -18.96 -3.06 27.72
C THR A 581 -20.30 -2.61 28.27
N ASP A 582 -21.38 -2.84 27.54
CA ASP A 582 -22.72 -2.45 27.98
C ASP A 582 -23.11 -3.15 29.29
N SER A 583 -22.74 -4.43 29.45
CA SER A 583 -22.90 -5.20 30.69
C SER A 583 -22.12 -4.59 31.86
N GLN A 584 -20.84 -4.24 31.64
CA GLN A 584 -19.99 -3.61 32.66
C GLN A 584 -20.48 -2.22 33.06
N LEU A 585 -20.91 -1.41 32.08
CA LEU A 585 -21.44 -0.06 32.33
C LEU A 585 -22.79 -0.13 33.05
N SER A 586 -23.66 -1.07 32.68
CA SER A 586 -24.92 -1.33 33.37
C SER A 586 -24.68 -1.72 34.83
N TYR A 587 -23.71 -2.61 35.08
CA TYR A 587 -23.32 -2.98 36.45
C TYR A 587 -22.76 -1.80 37.23
N TYR A 588 -21.87 -1.00 36.63
CA TYR A 588 -21.33 0.22 37.25
C TYR A 588 -22.44 1.17 37.70
N ARG A 589 -23.45 1.41 36.84
CA ARG A 589 -24.62 2.23 37.16
C ARG A 589 -25.45 1.63 38.30
N ALA A 590 -25.71 0.32 38.25
CA ALA A 590 -26.46 -0.39 39.29
C ALA A 590 -25.75 -0.29 40.65
N ALA A 591 -24.44 -0.51 40.69
CA ALA A 591 -23.62 -0.45 41.91
C ALA A 591 -23.65 0.95 42.54
N HIS A 592 -23.56 2.00 41.72
CA HIS A 592 -23.67 3.39 42.19
C HIS A 592 -25.06 3.72 42.74
N ARG A 593 -26.14 3.26 42.09
CA ARG A 593 -27.51 3.44 42.62
C ARG A 593 -27.69 2.73 43.96
N LEU A 594 -27.21 1.50 44.08
CA LEU A 594 -27.26 0.74 45.32
C LEU A 594 -26.44 1.39 46.44
N HIS A 595 -25.27 1.94 46.11
CA HIS A 595 -24.43 2.73 47.01
C HIS A 595 -25.16 3.98 47.51
N GLY A 596 -25.84 4.71 46.62
CA GLY A 596 -26.66 5.87 46.97
C GLY A 596 -27.77 5.52 47.97
N ILE A 597 -28.52 4.44 47.71
CA ILE A 597 -29.57 3.93 48.62
C ILE A 597 -28.98 3.58 49.99
N LYS A 598 -27.85 2.88 50.02
CA LYS A 598 -27.18 2.51 51.28
C LYS A 598 -26.70 3.74 52.06
N ARG A 599 -26.10 4.73 51.41
CA ARG A 599 -25.67 5.98 52.06
C ARG A 599 -26.85 6.79 52.61
N TRP A 600 -27.97 6.79 51.90
CA TRP A 600 -29.19 7.45 52.35
C TRP A 600 -29.73 6.78 53.63
N LEU A 601 -29.86 5.46 53.63
CA LEU A 601 -30.34 4.70 54.80
C LEU A 601 -29.41 4.80 56.02
N ASP A 602 -28.11 4.93 55.78
CA ASP A 602 -27.12 5.13 56.85
C ASP A 602 -27.08 6.59 57.36
N GLY A 603 -27.93 7.49 56.86
CA GLY A 603 -28.03 8.90 57.30
C GLY A 603 -26.87 9.79 56.84
N LYS A 604 -26.19 9.43 55.73
CA LYS A 604 -24.91 10.01 55.29
C LYS A 604 -25.00 10.89 54.02
N SER A 605 -26.19 11.29 53.57
CA SER A 605 -26.38 12.14 52.37
C SER A 605 -27.30 13.34 52.64
N GLU A 606 -27.02 14.48 51.99
CA GLU A 606 -27.96 15.62 51.88
C GLU A 606 -29.19 15.20 51.06
N VAL A 607 -30.35 15.67 51.52
CA VAL A 607 -31.69 15.16 51.21
C VAL A 607 -32.10 15.42 49.75
N PRO A 608 -32.56 14.38 49.03
CA PRO A 608 -33.70 14.50 48.13
C PRO A 608 -34.91 13.79 48.76
N ASP A 609 -36.04 14.46 48.69
CA ASP A 609 -37.39 14.07 49.14
C ASP A 609 -37.89 12.83 48.36
N THR A 610 -37.24 11.68 48.58
CA THR A 610 -37.51 10.44 47.84
C THR A 610 -38.37 9.53 48.72
N ASP A 611 -39.62 9.34 48.32
CA ASP A 611 -40.59 8.49 49.03
C ASP A 611 -40.09 7.04 49.19
N THR A 612 -40.35 6.43 50.35
CA THR A 612 -39.94 5.05 50.67
C THR A 612 -40.45 4.05 49.62
N SER A 613 -41.64 4.29 49.08
CA SER A 613 -42.21 3.50 47.96
C SER A 613 -41.29 3.47 46.74
N THR A 614 -40.70 4.62 46.38
CA THR A 614 -39.79 4.73 45.23
C THR A 614 -38.48 3.97 45.48
N MET A 615 -38.02 3.93 46.73
CA MET A 615 -36.83 3.16 47.11
C MET A 615 -37.06 1.65 47.05
N ILE A 616 -38.24 1.18 47.46
CA ILE A 616 -38.61 -0.24 47.34
C ILE A 616 -38.62 -0.64 45.87
N THR A 617 -39.25 0.14 45.00
CA THR A 617 -39.26 -0.09 43.55
C THR A 617 -37.83 -0.16 42.98
N HIS A 618 -36.95 0.79 43.32
CA HIS A 618 -35.55 0.73 42.88
C HIS A 618 -34.80 -0.51 43.39
N LEU A 619 -35.07 -0.96 44.62
CA LEU A 619 -34.48 -2.20 45.17
C LEU A 619 -35.08 -3.46 44.53
N GLU A 620 -36.30 -3.41 44.00
CA GLU A 620 -36.90 -4.48 43.21
C GLU A 620 -36.28 -4.55 41.81
N GLU A 621 -36.14 -3.41 41.14
CA GLU A 621 -35.42 -3.30 39.87
C GLU A 621 -33.97 -3.80 39.98
N LEU A 622 -33.23 -3.38 41.01
CA LEU A 622 -31.83 -3.80 41.23
C LEU A 622 -31.70 -5.28 41.65
N ALA A 623 -32.73 -5.86 42.25
CA ALA A 623 -32.74 -7.29 42.57
C ALA A 623 -33.03 -8.15 41.34
N ALA A 624 -33.88 -7.64 40.45
CA ALA A 624 -34.21 -8.25 39.17
C ALA A 624 -33.14 -7.98 38.09
N TRP A 625 -32.21 -7.06 38.33
CA TRP A 625 -31.09 -6.80 37.44
C TRP A 625 -30.23 -8.06 37.26
N GLN A 626 -30.02 -8.42 36.00
CA GLN A 626 -29.13 -9.50 35.57
C GLN A 626 -28.23 -8.99 34.44
N PRO A 627 -26.93 -9.33 34.45
CA PRO A 627 -26.07 -9.04 33.32
C PRO A 627 -26.44 -9.92 32.12
N VAL A 628 -26.20 -9.41 30.91
CA VAL A 628 -26.58 -10.05 29.63
C VAL A 628 -25.74 -11.31 29.34
N ASP A 629 -24.55 -11.44 29.94
CA ASP A 629 -23.69 -12.63 29.84
C ASP A 629 -23.66 -13.38 31.19
N GLU A 630 -24.49 -14.43 31.28
CA GLU A 630 -24.74 -15.18 32.52
C GLU A 630 -23.55 -15.99 33.05
N GLU A 631 -22.57 -16.33 32.17
CA GLU A 631 -21.49 -17.29 32.50
C GLU A 631 -20.51 -16.78 33.58
N GLN A 632 -20.36 -15.46 33.77
CA GLN A 632 -19.47 -14.88 34.79
C GLN A 632 -20.18 -14.41 36.07
N TRP A 633 -21.51 -14.30 36.07
CA TRP A 633 -22.28 -13.75 37.20
C TRP A 633 -22.80 -14.82 38.18
N CYS A 634 -22.61 -16.10 37.86
CA CYS A 634 -22.95 -17.21 38.74
C CYS A 634 -21.79 -17.48 39.72
N GLY A 635 -21.88 -16.99 40.96
CA GLY A 635 -20.78 -17.13 41.94
C GLY A 635 -20.98 -16.36 43.23
N SER A 636 -19.90 -16.16 44.00
CA SER A 636 -19.90 -15.45 45.29
C SER A 636 -20.40 -14.00 45.18
N ASP A 637 -20.12 -13.33 44.07
CA ASP A 637 -20.43 -11.91 43.87
C ASP A 637 -21.92 -11.66 43.72
N SER A 638 -22.66 -12.54 43.04
CA SER A 638 -24.12 -12.43 42.93
C SER A 638 -24.82 -12.75 44.25
N TRP A 639 -24.31 -13.71 45.03
CA TRP A 639 -24.79 -13.95 46.39
C TRP A 639 -24.57 -12.71 47.28
N GLN A 640 -23.38 -12.13 47.26
CA GLN A 640 -23.07 -10.92 48.02
C GLN A 640 -23.94 -9.73 47.61
N TRP A 641 -24.19 -9.55 46.30
CA TRP A 641 -25.11 -8.53 45.78
C TRP A 641 -26.53 -8.70 46.34
N GLN A 642 -27.08 -9.92 46.26
CA GLN A 642 -28.43 -10.22 46.73
C GLN A 642 -28.57 -10.10 48.26
N ASP A 643 -27.53 -10.47 49.01
CA ASP A 643 -27.50 -10.32 50.45
C ASP A 643 -27.54 -8.85 50.88
N ILE A 644 -26.80 -7.98 50.18
CA ILE A 644 -26.80 -6.53 50.41
C ILE A 644 -28.19 -5.95 50.11
N ILE A 645 -28.81 -6.33 48.99
CA ILE A 645 -30.18 -5.88 48.67
C ILE A 645 -31.16 -6.34 49.75
N ARG A 646 -31.07 -7.59 50.22
CA ARG A 646 -31.93 -8.12 51.29
C ARG A 646 -31.71 -7.40 52.62
N GLU A 647 -30.49 -7.00 52.93
CA GLU A 647 -30.19 -6.15 54.08
C GLU A 647 -30.85 -4.76 53.95
N LEU A 648 -30.71 -4.12 52.79
CA LEU A 648 -31.28 -2.79 52.56
C LEU A 648 -32.82 -2.81 52.58
N ARG A 649 -33.46 -3.83 51.99
CA ARG A 649 -34.92 -4.03 52.11
C ARG A 649 -35.38 -4.14 53.57
N ARG A 650 -34.64 -4.87 54.40
CA ARG A 650 -34.93 -4.98 55.84
C ARG A 650 -34.75 -3.65 56.57
N LYS A 651 -33.77 -2.82 56.17
CA LYS A 651 -33.59 -1.47 56.74
C LYS A 651 -34.74 -0.54 56.36
N VAL A 652 -35.13 -0.53 55.08
CA VAL A 652 -36.27 0.27 54.58
C VAL A 652 -37.55 -0.08 55.33
N ALA A 653 -37.88 -1.37 55.47
CA ALA A 653 -39.07 -1.81 56.20
C ALA A 653 -39.08 -1.43 57.69
N ARG A 654 -37.91 -1.19 58.30
CA ARG A 654 -37.81 -0.70 59.69
C ARG A 654 -37.98 0.82 59.80
N CYS A 655 -37.74 1.56 58.72
CA CYS A 655 -37.96 3.00 58.66
C CYS A 655 -39.43 3.36 58.42
N ASP A 656 -40.21 2.48 57.78
CA ASP A 656 -41.67 2.62 57.54
C ASP A 656 -42.56 2.10 58.70
N GLY A 657 -41.97 1.57 59.78
CA GLY A 657 -42.73 1.09 60.94
C GLY A 657 -43.23 2.25 61.81
N PRO A 658 -44.50 2.26 62.28
CA PRO A 658 -44.94 3.24 63.25
C PRO A 658 -44.20 3.01 64.58
N TRP A 659 -43.62 4.08 65.13
CA TRP A 659 -43.03 4.08 66.47
C TRP A 659 -44.07 3.82 67.57
#